data_AF-A0A7S2YTE4-F1
#
_entry.id   AF-A0A7S2YTE4-F1
#
_cell.length_a   1.000
_cell.length_b   1.000
_cell.length_c   1.000
_cell.angle_alpha   90.00
_cell.angle_beta   90.00
_cell.angle_gamma   90.00
#
_symmetry.space_group_name_H-M   'P 1'
#
loop_
_entity.id
_entity.type
_entity.pdbx_description
1 polymer ?
#
loop_
_entity_poly.entity_id
_entity_poly.type
_entity_poly.pdbx_seq_one_letter_code
_entity_poly.pdbx_strand_id
1 'polypeptide(L)'
;NKSDDEVRWQRIVKELEQCRATIVALQEVTPKFVHLLSQSKMVQQHYAMSAAPGFETTISPCGNLVLWSKTEMASLSTWICQDGNKQRSNVAALQRQSGAQDQIVLLANLHLMADPEWQRSVAQARRRELNSAIGQLQVLESRLLNHKKTRAATIVPLIVGDFNASEQEKELDDGCFAGEGIVGNRACRGLFADPWELVSDSSGAGYTFNPQTNPRAAKTRSLRTNAMDPKRNDRIYIMRGDSPIAPTSSSLIGNHGPGSPSDHYGVSMTFRSLDEMRYSGPILCNPTTRRNAWSTSVESTTDTLLGVVLDSNEIGSVPLFDSKSSLPIPHITLLHGFAEFGYSRQTTRLAIQACKDAVELFLKEQGKSSFDLTVDPSSLDVFSHQSSATLMLNVGKRNGWLSHLYNCLMTSFPRCHQQESRFDDGWTPHVTIESCGTSNAARVKLAEIKHSPEWIEEDCHIPIRALAIFRRYKVDGKFHAVASIPLLTKPVVDHPRSLSDCAELSAYFEATCASLISEVDRACHYTAKKLMCGDAALITTGSHALGVMMEFSDVDAVVRLQATQNSSQVSDSQFFQELAERLRDIHPGSKIRVRTAGAGDSPLTVFTVKLFPSAPAMDVIACFLDGSGAPANQKSDNMALKTIEDSASLKDSFQGVYAEKMYSVFQGVLRFVKEWAWRQNIYGVGFLGGGGGWAVLVCHVLSEGFAAGELDCNNCEETDVTTLATQYFFSKAATFDSLVLGETAEAEVERAKARRVMRVLAPVSRGFFMEGELPVIAND
;
A
#
# COMPACT_ATOMS: atom_id res chain seq x y z
N ASN A 1 9.31 41.88 -29.69
CA ASN A 1 10.54 41.37 -29.04
C ASN A 1 10.23 40.06 -28.35
N LYS A 2 10.65 38.93 -28.93
CA LYS A 2 10.55 37.60 -28.30
C LYS A 2 11.63 37.47 -27.23
N SER A 3 11.37 36.76 -26.13
CA SER A 3 12.40 36.48 -25.11
C SER A 3 13.46 35.51 -25.66
N ASP A 4 14.68 35.49 -25.08
CA ASP A 4 15.75 34.55 -25.49
C ASP A 4 15.26 33.09 -25.42
N ASP A 5 14.43 32.75 -24.43
CA ASP A 5 13.81 31.43 -24.29
C ASP A 5 12.87 31.07 -25.44
N GLU A 6 12.07 32.01 -25.93
CA GLU A 6 11.12 31.73 -27.02
C GLU A 6 11.85 31.51 -28.35
N VAL A 7 12.95 32.23 -28.58
CA VAL A 7 13.84 32.01 -29.74
C VAL A 7 14.50 30.64 -29.66
N ARG A 8 14.97 30.23 -28.47
CA ARG A 8 15.50 28.87 -28.23
C ARG A 8 14.44 27.81 -28.52
N TRP A 9 13.25 27.93 -27.95
CA TRP A 9 12.16 26.97 -28.13
C TRP A 9 11.78 26.80 -29.60
N GLN A 10 11.72 27.88 -30.37
CA GLN A 10 11.44 27.80 -31.82
C GLN A 10 12.52 27.05 -32.59
N ARG A 11 13.80 27.22 -32.21
CA ARG A 11 14.90 26.44 -32.78
C ARG A 11 14.78 24.97 -32.40
N ILE A 12 14.50 24.64 -31.13
CA ILE A 12 14.29 23.25 -30.68
C ILE A 12 13.18 22.59 -31.51
N VAL A 13 12.02 23.26 -31.67
CA VAL A 13 10.91 22.71 -32.48
C VAL A 13 11.35 22.42 -33.91
N LYS A 14 12.13 23.31 -34.53
CA LYS A 14 12.64 23.11 -35.89
C LYS A 14 13.61 21.91 -35.98
N GLU A 15 14.51 21.77 -35.01
CA GLU A 15 15.42 20.61 -34.95
C GLU A 15 14.66 19.30 -34.80
N LEU A 16 13.64 19.26 -33.93
CA LEU A 16 12.80 18.08 -33.73
C LEU A 16 12.03 17.72 -35.01
N GLU A 17 11.49 18.72 -35.71
CA GLU A 17 10.79 18.53 -36.99
C GLU A 17 11.72 17.97 -38.09
N GLN A 18 12.97 18.45 -38.13
CA GLN A 18 13.98 17.96 -39.08
C GLN A 18 14.46 16.54 -38.75
N CYS A 19 14.55 16.20 -37.47
CA CYS A 19 15.00 14.89 -37.00
C CYS A 19 14.02 13.76 -37.40
N ARG A 20 12.71 14.07 -37.52
CA ARG A 20 11.65 13.11 -37.88
C ARG A 20 11.68 11.81 -37.03
N ALA A 21 12.05 11.93 -35.76
CA ALA A 21 12.19 10.77 -34.88
C ALA A 21 10.81 10.15 -34.55
N THR A 22 10.68 8.82 -34.58
CA THR A 22 9.43 8.16 -34.19
C THR A 22 9.04 8.42 -32.74
N ILE A 23 10.03 8.53 -31.85
CA ILE A 23 9.88 8.83 -30.42
C ILE A 23 10.86 9.96 -30.07
N VAL A 24 10.38 10.96 -29.33
CA VAL A 24 11.20 12.04 -28.79
C VAL A 24 11.06 12.07 -27.27
N ALA A 25 12.18 12.11 -26.55
CA ALA A 25 12.23 12.29 -25.10
C ALA A 25 12.90 13.63 -24.78
N LEU A 26 12.20 14.47 -24.02
CA LEU A 26 12.66 15.79 -23.62
C LEU A 26 12.72 15.88 -22.09
N GLN A 27 13.73 16.58 -21.58
CA GLN A 27 13.95 16.89 -20.16
C GLN A 27 13.90 18.42 -19.95
N GLU A 28 13.74 18.85 -18.70
CA GLU A 28 13.62 20.26 -18.30
C GLU A 28 12.57 21.07 -19.08
N VAL A 29 11.52 20.40 -19.54
CA VAL A 29 10.42 21.02 -20.27
C VAL A 29 9.64 21.91 -19.31
N THR A 30 9.27 23.12 -19.74
CA THR A 30 8.43 24.03 -18.93
C THR A 30 6.99 24.06 -19.44
N PRO A 31 6.00 24.46 -18.60
CA PRO A 31 4.62 24.60 -19.05
C PRO A 31 4.45 25.52 -20.27
N LYS A 32 5.24 26.61 -20.34
CA LYS A 32 5.25 27.53 -21.49
C LYS A 32 5.76 26.85 -22.76
N PHE A 33 6.79 26.02 -22.65
CA PHE A 33 7.30 25.28 -23.80
C PHE A 33 6.31 24.20 -24.28
N VAL A 34 5.59 23.52 -23.36
CA VAL A 34 4.51 22.59 -23.70
C VAL A 34 3.41 23.28 -24.50
N HIS A 35 3.02 24.50 -24.09
CA HIS A 35 2.04 25.29 -24.82
C HIS A 35 2.51 25.59 -26.25
N LEU A 36 3.74 26.06 -26.40
CA LEU A 36 4.33 26.34 -27.72
C LEU A 36 4.44 25.07 -28.58
N LEU A 37 4.90 23.95 -28.02
CA LEU A 37 4.97 22.66 -28.70
C LEU A 37 3.60 22.20 -29.18
N SER A 38 2.57 22.29 -28.34
CA SER A 38 1.19 21.88 -28.68
C SER A 38 0.57 22.68 -29.83
N GLN A 39 1.07 23.90 -30.06
CA GLN A 39 0.65 24.77 -31.16
C GLN A 39 1.48 24.58 -32.44
N SER A 40 2.60 23.86 -32.36
CA SER A 40 3.42 23.58 -33.52
C SER A 40 2.71 22.65 -34.51
N LYS A 41 2.92 22.87 -35.81
CA LYS A 41 2.40 21.97 -36.86
C LYS A 41 2.87 20.53 -36.67
N MET A 42 4.14 20.36 -36.28
CA MET A 42 4.74 19.07 -35.98
C MET A 42 3.87 18.27 -34.99
N VAL A 43 3.51 18.84 -33.84
CA VAL A 43 2.68 18.14 -32.85
C VAL A 43 1.23 18.03 -33.32
N GLN A 44 0.61 19.10 -33.81
CA GLN A 44 -0.79 19.05 -34.21
C GLN A 44 -1.06 17.96 -35.26
N GLN A 45 -0.15 17.82 -36.22
CA GLN A 45 -0.33 16.92 -37.37
C GLN A 45 0.31 15.55 -37.15
N HIS A 46 1.49 15.47 -36.53
CA HIS A 46 2.31 14.25 -36.58
C HIS A 46 2.59 13.60 -35.23
N TYR A 47 2.55 14.32 -34.11
CA TYR A 47 2.91 13.75 -32.81
C TYR A 47 1.80 13.84 -31.77
N ALA A 48 1.76 12.86 -30.88
CA ALA A 48 1.04 12.95 -29.62
C ALA A 48 2.03 13.23 -28.48
N MET A 49 1.53 13.72 -27.34
CA MET A 49 2.33 14.17 -26.20
C MET A 49 1.90 13.45 -24.93
N SER A 50 2.85 13.15 -24.03
CA SER A 50 2.55 12.57 -22.72
C SER A 50 1.90 13.57 -21.74
N ALA A 51 1.95 14.87 -22.05
CA ALA A 51 1.27 15.92 -21.30
C ALA A 51 0.73 16.98 -22.25
N ALA A 52 -0.48 17.48 -21.96
CA ALA A 52 -1.16 18.51 -22.74
C ALA A 52 -1.23 19.84 -21.95
N PRO A 53 -1.46 20.98 -22.62
CA PRO A 53 -1.76 22.24 -21.94
C PRO A 53 -2.91 22.07 -20.94
N GLY A 54 -2.76 22.60 -19.72
CA GLY A 54 -3.72 22.43 -18.62
C GLY A 54 -3.39 21.35 -17.59
N PHE A 55 -2.41 20.48 -17.88
CA PHE A 55 -1.84 19.54 -16.89
C PHE A 55 -0.56 20.09 -16.27
N GLU A 56 -0.57 21.37 -15.89
CA GLU A 56 0.60 22.11 -15.41
C GLU A 56 1.27 21.43 -14.21
N THR A 57 0.49 20.76 -13.37
CA THR A 57 1.00 20.01 -12.23
C THR A 57 1.96 18.89 -12.60
N THR A 58 2.00 18.42 -13.85
CA THR A 58 2.87 17.30 -14.33
C THR A 58 4.18 17.74 -14.97
N ILE A 59 4.39 19.05 -15.16
CA ILE A 59 5.62 19.64 -15.75
C ILE A 59 6.04 20.92 -14.96
N SER A 60 5.51 21.16 -13.75
CA SER A 60 5.77 22.40 -13.00
C SER A 60 6.82 22.22 -11.91
N PRO A 61 7.82 23.13 -11.79
CA PRO A 61 8.11 24.24 -12.70
C PRO A 61 8.79 23.79 -14.01
N CYS A 62 9.38 22.60 -14.01
CA CYS A 62 9.85 21.88 -15.20
C CYS A 62 9.73 20.36 -14.99
N GLY A 63 9.77 19.57 -16.07
CA GLY A 63 9.67 18.10 -16.01
C GLY A 63 10.01 17.39 -17.33
N ASN A 64 9.71 16.10 -17.42
CA ASN A 64 10.01 15.25 -18.58
C ASN A 64 8.80 15.05 -19.49
N LEU A 65 9.01 15.15 -20.81
CA LEU A 65 7.97 14.99 -21.83
C LEU A 65 8.36 13.92 -22.84
N VAL A 66 7.41 13.07 -23.23
CA VAL A 66 7.57 12.12 -24.33
C VAL A 66 6.63 12.51 -25.48
N LEU A 67 7.16 12.53 -26.70
CA LEU A 67 6.39 12.65 -27.94
C LEU A 67 6.51 11.34 -28.73
N TRP A 68 5.43 10.93 -29.39
CA TRP A 68 5.45 9.79 -30.30
C TRP A 68 4.66 10.07 -31.58
N SER A 69 5.13 9.54 -32.70
CA SER A 69 4.49 9.68 -34.01
C SER A 69 3.10 9.04 -33.99
N LYS A 70 2.07 9.80 -34.39
CA LYS A 70 0.67 9.36 -34.46
C LYS A 70 0.43 8.28 -35.52
N THR A 71 1.25 8.26 -36.57
CA THR A 71 1.11 7.35 -37.71
C THR A 71 1.88 6.04 -37.52
N GLU A 72 2.87 6.03 -36.62
CA GLU A 72 3.73 4.87 -36.40
C GLU A 72 3.49 4.22 -35.04
N MET A 73 2.99 4.97 -34.05
CA MET A 73 2.85 4.53 -32.66
C MET A 73 1.48 4.89 -32.08
N ALA A 74 0.88 3.96 -31.34
CA ALA A 74 -0.24 4.18 -30.45
C ALA A 74 0.23 4.15 -29.00
N SER A 75 -0.32 5.00 -28.14
CA SER A 75 -0.08 4.87 -26.70
C SER A 75 -1.01 3.83 -26.10
N LEU A 76 -0.46 2.86 -25.37
CA LEU A 76 -1.23 1.92 -24.56
C LEU A 76 -1.39 2.44 -23.12
N SER A 77 -0.35 3.09 -22.60
CA SER A 77 -0.37 3.73 -21.29
C SER A 77 0.79 4.70 -21.13
N THR A 78 0.56 5.82 -20.44
CA THR A 78 1.59 6.79 -20.05
C THR A 78 1.50 7.08 -18.56
N TRP A 79 2.63 7.01 -17.87
CA TRP A 79 2.73 7.16 -16.43
C TRP A 79 3.85 8.14 -16.13
N ILE A 80 3.50 9.23 -15.46
CA ILE A 80 4.48 10.23 -15.04
C ILE A 80 4.84 9.90 -13.59
N CYS A 81 6.10 9.56 -13.34
CA CYS A 81 6.56 9.33 -11.98
C CYS A 81 6.87 10.66 -11.31
N GLN A 82 6.32 10.84 -10.12
CA GLN A 82 6.62 11.97 -9.26
C GLN A 82 7.55 11.50 -8.14
N ASP A 83 8.84 11.33 -8.45
CA ASP A 83 9.87 11.19 -7.42
C ASP A 83 10.35 12.59 -7.02
N GLY A 84 9.85 13.07 -5.87
CA GLY A 84 10.12 14.41 -5.34
C GLY A 84 9.48 15.57 -6.12
N ASN A 85 9.84 16.81 -5.76
CA ASN A 85 9.25 18.04 -6.31
C ASN A 85 9.59 18.34 -7.78
N LYS A 86 10.38 17.49 -8.47
CA LYS A 86 10.98 17.81 -9.78
C LYS A 86 10.66 16.83 -10.93
N GLN A 87 9.74 15.89 -10.75
CA GLN A 87 9.15 15.08 -11.85
C GLN A 87 10.18 14.53 -12.84
N ARG A 88 11.10 13.73 -12.28
CA ARG A 88 12.37 13.35 -12.90
C ARG A 88 12.31 12.13 -13.82
N SER A 89 11.18 11.44 -13.89
CA SER A 89 11.01 10.29 -14.77
C SER A 89 9.60 10.17 -15.33
N ASN A 90 9.50 9.74 -16.58
CA ASN A 90 8.26 9.49 -17.29
C ASN A 90 8.39 8.12 -17.98
N VAL A 91 7.45 7.22 -17.72
CA VAL A 91 7.44 5.88 -18.31
C VAL A 91 6.22 5.68 -19.19
N ALA A 92 6.40 5.04 -20.34
CA ALA A 92 5.34 4.85 -21.32
C ALA A 92 5.40 3.46 -21.95
N ALA A 93 4.23 2.94 -22.32
CA ALA A 93 4.09 1.78 -23.19
C ALA A 93 3.49 2.24 -24.52
N LEU A 94 4.24 2.08 -25.60
CA LEU A 94 3.89 2.54 -26.94
C LEU A 94 3.83 1.34 -27.89
N GLN A 95 2.69 1.08 -28.51
CA GLN A 95 2.52 0.03 -29.50
C GLN A 95 2.84 0.55 -30.90
N ARG A 96 3.63 -0.19 -31.66
CA ARG A 96 3.89 0.11 -33.07
C ARG A 96 2.66 -0.23 -33.92
N GLN A 97 2.22 0.70 -34.76
CA GLN A 97 1.03 0.56 -35.62
C GLN A 97 1.29 -0.13 -36.97
N SER A 98 2.56 -0.31 -37.34
CA SER A 98 2.96 -0.77 -38.68
C SER A 98 3.86 -2.01 -38.58
N GLY A 99 3.31 -3.19 -38.92
CA GLY A 99 4.06 -4.43 -39.10
C GLY A 99 3.20 -5.69 -39.01
N ALA A 100 3.72 -6.81 -39.51
CA ALA A 100 3.13 -8.15 -39.32
C ALA A 100 3.33 -8.71 -37.90
N GLN A 101 4.04 -7.99 -37.03
CA GLN A 101 4.30 -8.34 -35.63
C GLN A 101 3.94 -7.17 -34.71
N ASP A 102 3.18 -7.45 -33.64
CA ASP A 102 2.91 -6.50 -32.58
C ASP A 102 4.20 -6.23 -31.78
N GLN A 103 4.69 -4.99 -31.82
CA GLN A 103 5.83 -4.55 -31.00
C GLN A 103 5.36 -3.49 -30.00
N ILE A 104 5.76 -3.64 -28.74
CA ILE A 104 5.50 -2.66 -27.68
C ILE A 104 6.82 -2.13 -27.14
N VAL A 105 7.04 -0.83 -27.31
CA VAL A 105 8.17 -0.12 -26.73
C VAL A 105 7.82 0.27 -25.29
N LEU A 106 8.61 -0.23 -24.33
CA LEU A 106 8.56 0.21 -22.94
C LEU A 106 9.64 1.26 -22.73
N LEU A 107 9.24 2.51 -22.65
CA LEU A 107 10.14 3.66 -22.59
C LEU A 107 10.22 4.24 -21.18
N ALA A 108 11.41 4.50 -20.69
CA ALA A 108 11.66 5.39 -19.55
C ALA A 108 12.46 6.62 -20.00
N ASN A 109 11.88 7.81 -19.85
CA ASN A 109 12.52 9.11 -20.05
C ASN A 109 12.96 9.69 -18.70
N LEU A 110 14.26 9.81 -18.48
CA LEU A 110 14.89 10.16 -17.21
C LEU A 110 15.57 11.53 -17.24
N HIS A 111 15.57 12.20 -16.09
CA HIS A 111 16.44 13.33 -15.79
C HIS A 111 16.94 13.16 -14.34
N LEU A 112 18.03 12.40 -14.20
CA LEU A 112 18.55 11.98 -12.89
C LEU A 112 19.15 13.16 -12.14
N MET A 113 19.24 13.06 -10.81
CA MET A 113 19.75 14.13 -9.95
C MET A 113 21.12 14.69 -10.41
N ALA A 114 21.18 15.97 -10.74
CA ALA A 114 22.44 16.70 -10.93
C ALA A 114 23.19 16.87 -9.59
N ASP A 115 24.53 16.94 -9.61
CA ASP A 115 25.38 17.05 -8.42
C ASP A 115 25.00 18.24 -7.51
N PRO A 116 24.44 18.02 -6.31
CA PRO A 116 24.38 19.05 -5.28
C PRO A 116 25.67 18.97 -4.45
N GLU A 117 26.31 20.10 -4.20
CA GLU A 117 27.53 20.22 -3.36
C GLU A 117 27.38 19.67 -1.92
N TRP A 118 26.16 19.31 -1.49
CA TRP A 118 25.81 19.07 -0.09
C TRP A 118 25.21 17.68 0.24
N GLN A 119 25.09 16.76 -0.73
CA GLN A 119 24.53 15.42 -0.47
C GLN A 119 25.60 14.32 -0.40
N ARG A 120 25.54 13.51 0.66
CA ARG A 120 26.55 12.49 1.00
C ARG A 120 26.63 11.27 0.05
N SER A 121 25.78 11.14 -0.96
CA SER A 121 26.21 10.64 -2.28
C SER A 121 25.14 10.86 -3.37
N VAL A 122 25.48 11.63 -4.40
CA VAL A 122 24.63 11.90 -5.56
C VAL A 122 24.38 10.62 -6.35
N ALA A 123 25.40 9.77 -6.44
CA ALA A 123 25.39 8.44 -7.01
C ALA A 123 24.21 7.57 -6.56
N GLN A 124 23.98 7.51 -5.24
CA GLN A 124 22.89 6.70 -4.70
C GLN A 124 21.53 7.29 -5.03
N ALA A 125 21.40 8.62 -5.10
CA ALA A 125 20.15 9.25 -5.56
C ALA A 125 19.86 8.89 -7.02
N ARG A 126 20.84 9.02 -7.92
CA ARG A 126 20.71 8.64 -9.34
C ARG A 126 20.35 7.17 -9.51
N ARG A 127 21.04 6.28 -8.80
CA ARG A 127 20.79 4.83 -8.84
C ARG A 127 19.38 4.48 -8.36
N ARG A 128 18.91 5.13 -7.29
CA ARG A 128 17.53 4.97 -6.79
C ARG A 128 16.50 5.40 -7.83
N GLU A 129 16.66 6.58 -8.43
CA GLU A 129 15.76 7.11 -9.47
C GLU A 129 15.72 6.21 -10.71
N LEU A 130 16.87 5.73 -11.18
CA LEU A 130 16.97 4.78 -12.29
C LEU A 130 16.22 3.49 -11.99
N ASN A 131 16.41 2.92 -10.79
CA ASN A 131 15.73 1.71 -10.38
C ASN A 131 14.22 1.89 -10.19
N SER A 132 13.78 3.04 -9.69
CA SER A 132 12.34 3.38 -9.64
C SER A 132 11.72 3.30 -11.03
N ALA A 133 12.40 3.85 -12.05
CA ALA A 133 11.93 3.79 -13.43
C ALA A 133 11.92 2.36 -13.99
N ILE A 134 12.97 1.57 -13.78
CA ILE A 134 13.01 0.16 -14.21
C ILE A 134 11.90 -0.65 -13.54
N GLY A 135 11.66 -0.44 -12.23
CA GLY A 135 10.59 -1.11 -11.50
C GLY A 135 9.21 -0.79 -12.06
N GLN A 136 9.01 0.42 -12.58
CA GLN A 136 7.77 0.78 -13.26
C GLN A 136 7.65 0.11 -14.63
N LEU A 137 8.74 0.03 -15.39
CA LEU A 137 8.75 -0.73 -16.65
C LEU A 137 8.42 -2.21 -16.41
N GLN A 138 8.93 -2.80 -15.33
CA GLN A 138 8.59 -4.18 -14.90
C GLN A 138 7.09 -4.32 -14.60
N VAL A 139 6.51 -3.40 -13.82
CA VAL A 139 5.05 -3.40 -13.54
C VAL A 139 4.23 -3.25 -14.83
N LEU A 140 4.66 -2.41 -15.77
CA LEU A 140 4.00 -2.24 -17.06
C LEU A 140 4.11 -3.51 -17.90
N GLU A 141 5.29 -4.11 -17.98
CA GLU A 141 5.53 -5.37 -18.69
C GLU A 141 4.59 -6.47 -18.17
N SER A 142 4.57 -6.70 -16.85
CA SER A 142 3.70 -7.71 -16.23
C SER A 142 2.22 -7.50 -16.57
N ARG A 143 1.74 -6.25 -16.55
CA ARG A 143 0.35 -5.92 -16.89
C ARG A 143 0.03 -6.21 -18.36
N LEU A 144 0.96 -5.88 -19.25
CA LEU A 144 0.80 -6.10 -20.68
C LEU A 144 0.85 -7.59 -21.03
N LEU A 145 1.73 -8.36 -20.38
CA LEU A 145 1.81 -9.82 -20.58
C LEU A 145 0.57 -10.56 -20.07
N ASN A 146 -0.06 -10.05 -19.01
CA ASN A 146 -1.31 -10.61 -18.49
C ASN A 146 -2.54 -10.24 -19.33
N HIS A 147 -2.43 -9.25 -20.22
CA HIS A 147 -3.54 -8.79 -21.03
C HIS A 147 -3.61 -9.55 -22.37
N LYS A 148 -4.77 -10.18 -22.66
CA LYS A 148 -4.96 -11.11 -23.80
C LYS A 148 -4.51 -10.55 -25.16
N LYS A 149 -4.71 -9.24 -25.40
CA LYS A 149 -4.37 -8.60 -26.69
C LYS A 149 -2.87 -8.33 -26.88
N THR A 150 -2.10 -8.26 -25.79
CA THR A 150 -0.71 -7.80 -25.81
C THR A 150 0.27 -8.90 -25.40
N ARG A 151 -0.23 -10.06 -24.95
CA ARG A 151 0.58 -11.20 -24.51
C ARG A 151 1.52 -11.77 -25.58
N ALA A 152 1.20 -11.62 -26.86
CA ALA A 152 2.02 -12.10 -27.97
C ALA A 152 2.95 -11.03 -28.56
N ALA A 153 2.90 -9.81 -28.03
CA ALA A 153 3.70 -8.71 -28.56
C ALA A 153 5.16 -8.81 -28.13
N THR A 154 6.08 -8.47 -29.03
CA THR A 154 7.50 -8.34 -28.72
C THR A 154 7.72 -7.07 -27.92
N ILE A 155 8.27 -7.21 -26.70
CA ILE A 155 8.57 -6.09 -25.81
C ILE A 155 9.95 -5.52 -26.11
N VAL A 156 10.04 -4.18 -26.23
CA VAL A 156 11.29 -3.45 -26.53
C VAL A 156 11.56 -2.43 -25.41
N PRO A 157 12.39 -2.76 -24.40
CA PRO A 157 12.74 -1.82 -23.35
C PRO A 157 13.74 -0.77 -23.83
N LEU A 158 13.41 0.51 -23.63
CA LEU A 158 14.26 1.67 -23.93
C LEU A 158 14.36 2.55 -22.69
N ILE A 159 15.57 2.89 -22.28
CA ILE A 159 15.82 3.87 -21.20
C ILE A 159 16.61 5.02 -21.79
N VAL A 160 16.08 6.23 -21.71
CA VAL A 160 16.63 7.41 -22.40
C VAL A 160 16.61 8.63 -21.49
N GLY A 161 17.48 9.59 -21.78
CA GLY A 161 17.42 10.94 -21.20
C GLY A 161 18.74 11.37 -20.60
N ASP A 162 18.67 12.34 -19.68
CA ASP A 162 19.84 12.91 -19.01
C ASP A 162 20.11 12.14 -17.71
N PHE A 163 21.20 11.38 -17.71
CA PHE A 163 21.63 10.59 -16.56
C PHE A 163 22.44 11.41 -15.54
N ASN A 164 22.85 12.63 -15.92
CA ASN A 164 23.75 13.48 -15.15
C ASN A 164 25.04 12.77 -14.70
N ALA A 165 25.41 11.66 -15.35
CA ALA A 165 26.52 10.79 -14.95
C ALA A 165 27.65 10.83 -15.98
N SER A 166 28.89 10.99 -15.50
CA SER A 166 30.07 10.95 -16.38
C SER A 166 30.45 9.51 -16.79
N GLU A 167 31.35 9.36 -17.76
CA GLU A 167 31.86 8.02 -18.15
C GLU A 167 32.75 7.38 -17.08
N GLN A 168 33.32 8.19 -16.19
CA GLN A 168 34.21 7.75 -15.12
C GLN A 168 33.43 7.34 -13.85
N GLU A 169 32.17 7.74 -13.75
CA GLU A 169 31.28 7.37 -12.66
C GLU A 169 30.78 5.93 -12.87
N LYS A 170 31.51 4.97 -12.27
CA LYS A 170 31.12 3.55 -12.15
C LYS A 170 29.78 3.32 -11.44
N GLU A 171 29.10 4.38 -11.06
CA GLU A 171 27.85 4.41 -10.30
C GLU A 171 26.67 3.78 -11.06
N LEU A 172 26.68 3.84 -12.40
CA LEU A 172 25.76 3.06 -13.22
C LEU A 172 26.22 1.59 -13.32
N ASP A 173 27.51 1.31 -13.18
CA ASP A 173 28.12 -0.01 -13.37
C ASP A 173 28.16 -0.88 -12.11
N ASP A 174 28.30 -0.35 -10.88
CA ASP A 174 28.33 -1.17 -9.65
C ASP A 174 26.97 -1.80 -9.30
N GLY A 175 25.95 -1.58 -10.12
CA GLY A 175 24.68 -2.31 -10.10
C GLY A 175 24.54 -3.35 -11.21
N CYS A 176 25.57 -3.55 -12.03
CA CYS A 176 25.47 -4.25 -13.31
C CYS A 176 24.27 -3.70 -14.14
N PHE A 177 24.09 -2.38 -14.23
CA PHE A 177 23.06 -1.82 -15.11
C PHE A 177 23.54 -1.87 -16.56
N ALA A 178 24.67 -1.24 -16.86
CA ALA A 178 25.28 -1.21 -18.20
C ALA A 178 26.62 -1.95 -18.26
N GLY A 179 27.50 -1.76 -17.28
CA GLY A 179 28.82 -2.38 -17.20
C GLY A 179 28.89 -3.75 -16.53
N GLU A 180 30.10 -4.28 -16.41
CA GLU A 180 30.41 -5.48 -15.64
C GLU A 180 30.57 -5.11 -14.16
N GLY A 181 30.07 -5.98 -13.28
CA GLY A 181 30.15 -5.77 -11.84
C GLY A 181 30.04 -7.09 -11.08
N ILE A 182 29.87 -6.98 -9.76
CA ILE A 182 29.74 -8.12 -8.85
C ILE A 182 28.47 -7.93 -8.03
N VAL A 183 27.58 -8.92 -8.04
CA VAL A 183 26.39 -8.97 -7.16
C VAL A 183 26.54 -10.19 -6.25
N GLY A 184 26.70 -9.96 -4.95
CA GLY A 184 27.13 -10.99 -4.00
C GLY A 184 28.56 -11.44 -4.31
N ASN A 185 28.75 -12.74 -4.56
CA ASN A 185 30.04 -13.34 -4.93
C ASN A 185 30.14 -13.74 -6.42
N ARG A 186 29.27 -13.21 -7.29
CA ARG A 186 29.24 -13.58 -8.73
C ARG A 186 29.52 -12.38 -9.63
N ALA A 187 30.45 -12.56 -10.56
CA ALA A 187 30.66 -11.63 -11.67
C ALA A 187 29.37 -11.57 -12.52
N CYS A 188 28.98 -10.38 -12.90
CA CYS A 188 27.73 -10.15 -13.59
C CYS A 188 27.87 -9.08 -14.67
N ARG A 189 27.25 -9.31 -15.83
CA ARG A 189 27.25 -8.36 -16.95
C ARG A 189 26.00 -7.48 -16.88
N GLY A 190 26.11 -6.24 -17.36
CA GLY A 190 25.00 -5.28 -17.43
C GLY A 190 23.78 -5.84 -18.14
N LEU A 191 22.57 -5.53 -17.65
CA LEU A 191 21.32 -5.89 -18.35
C LEU A 191 21.12 -5.03 -19.61
N PHE A 192 21.64 -3.81 -19.59
CA PHE A 192 21.55 -2.86 -20.67
C PHE A 192 22.90 -2.67 -21.38
N ALA A 193 22.84 -2.20 -22.61
CA ALA A 193 23.98 -1.82 -23.42
C ALA A 193 23.77 -0.39 -23.93
N ASP A 194 24.86 0.37 -24.00
CA ASP A 194 24.88 1.69 -24.60
C ASP A 194 25.03 1.54 -26.12
N PRO A 195 23.98 1.79 -26.92
CA PRO A 195 24.04 1.64 -28.36
C PRO A 195 24.98 2.67 -29.01
N TRP A 196 25.34 3.77 -28.35
CA TRP A 196 26.33 4.71 -28.88
C TRP A 196 27.65 3.99 -29.12
N GLU A 197 28.12 3.25 -28.13
CA GLU A 197 29.37 2.47 -28.19
C GLU A 197 29.32 1.30 -29.19
N LEU A 198 28.12 0.83 -29.54
CA LEU A 198 27.93 -0.28 -30.46
C LEU A 198 27.98 0.11 -31.95
N VAL A 199 27.80 1.40 -32.27
CA VAL A 199 27.76 1.89 -33.66
C VAL A 199 28.76 3.01 -33.94
N SER A 200 29.43 3.54 -32.90
CA SER A 200 30.40 4.62 -33.04
C SER A 200 31.77 4.12 -33.51
N ASP A 201 31.84 3.45 -34.66
CA ASP A 201 33.12 3.01 -35.21
C ASP A 201 33.99 4.19 -35.73
N SER A 202 33.51 5.46 -35.62
CA SER A 202 34.27 6.66 -36.04
C SER A 202 33.70 8.05 -35.62
N SER A 203 32.61 8.16 -34.85
CA SER A 203 31.84 9.42 -34.69
C SER A 203 32.19 10.31 -33.47
N GLY A 204 33.31 10.05 -32.80
CA GLY A 204 33.79 10.82 -31.65
C GLY A 204 33.12 10.44 -30.32
N ALA A 205 33.64 10.96 -29.22
CA ALA A 205 33.26 10.59 -27.85
C ALA A 205 31.80 10.92 -27.45
N GLY A 206 30.99 11.50 -28.37
CA GLY A 206 29.57 11.70 -28.14
C GLY A 206 29.21 12.66 -27.01
N TYR A 207 30.07 13.62 -26.66
CA TYR A 207 29.81 14.55 -25.57
C TYR A 207 28.56 15.39 -25.83
N THR A 208 27.54 15.20 -24.99
CA THR A 208 26.25 15.89 -25.07
C THR A 208 26.27 17.20 -24.30
N PHE A 209 27.12 17.32 -23.28
CA PHE A 209 27.38 18.57 -22.58
C PHE A 209 28.84 18.96 -22.77
N ASN A 210 29.12 20.00 -23.58
CA ASN A 210 30.49 20.38 -23.93
C ASN A 210 30.73 21.89 -23.74
N PRO A 211 31.26 22.33 -22.58
CA PRO A 211 31.60 23.73 -22.31
C PRO A 211 32.60 24.36 -23.28
N GLN A 212 33.40 23.55 -23.97
CA GLN A 212 34.44 24.04 -24.89
C GLN A 212 33.86 24.45 -26.25
N THR A 213 32.75 23.83 -26.67
CA THR A 213 32.13 24.07 -27.98
C THR A 213 30.75 24.70 -27.90
N ASN A 214 30.11 24.64 -26.72
CA ASN A 214 28.80 25.23 -26.46
C ASN A 214 28.91 26.38 -25.43
N PRO A 215 28.79 27.65 -25.86
CA PRO A 215 28.86 28.80 -24.95
C PRO A 215 27.78 28.80 -23.86
N ARG A 216 26.62 28.17 -24.08
CA ARG A 216 25.60 28.04 -23.03
C ARG A 216 26.06 27.06 -21.94
N ALA A 217 26.67 25.93 -22.32
CA ALA A 217 27.28 24.99 -21.38
C ALA A 217 28.42 25.63 -20.57
N ALA A 218 29.25 26.44 -21.22
CA ALA A 218 30.30 27.22 -20.56
C ALA A 218 29.73 28.13 -19.46
N LYS A 219 28.63 28.84 -19.75
CA LYS A 219 27.94 29.72 -18.79
C LYS A 219 27.30 28.95 -17.63
N THR A 220 26.72 27.78 -17.90
CA THR A 220 26.16 26.92 -16.86
C THR A 220 27.24 26.43 -15.89
N ARG A 221 28.44 26.06 -16.40
CA ARG A 221 29.57 25.58 -15.58
C ARG A 221 30.31 26.68 -14.82
N SER A 222 30.51 27.86 -15.40
CA SER A 222 31.19 28.99 -14.73
C SER A 222 30.49 29.43 -13.43
N LEU A 223 29.22 29.04 -13.25
CA LEU A 223 28.42 29.27 -12.05
C LEU A 223 28.51 28.15 -11.00
N ARG A 224 29.13 26.99 -11.32
CA ARG A 224 29.12 25.79 -10.45
C ARG A 224 30.50 25.18 -10.15
N THR A 225 31.47 25.20 -11.07
CA THR A 225 32.82 24.61 -10.86
C THR A 225 33.83 25.15 -11.90
N ASN A 226 35.14 25.15 -11.61
CA ASN A 226 36.20 25.60 -12.53
C ASN A 226 36.64 24.58 -13.60
N ALA A 227 36.01 23.39 -13.68
CA ALA A 227 36.38 22.35 -14.63
C ALA A 227 35.60 22.48 -15.97
N MET A 228 36.34 22.57 -17.09
CA MET A 228 35.82 22.73 -18.47
C MET A 228 35.70 21.39 -19.22
N ASP A 229 35.53 20.28 -18.50
CA ASP A 229 35.56 18.94 -19.07
C ASP A 229 34.23 18.60 -19.77
N PRO A 230 34.26 18.16 -21.05
CA PRO A 230 33.09 17.64 -21.74
C PRO A 230 32.54 16.38 -21.07
N LYS A 231 31.21 16.21 -21.09
CA LYS A 231 30.50 15.07 -20.51
C LYS A 231 29.48 14.48 -21.48
N ARG A 232 29.24 13.17 -21.36
CA ARG A 232 28.18 12.43 -22.06
C ARG A 232 27.08 12.05 -21.07
N ASN A 233 26.31 13.08 -20.70
CA ASN A 233 25.24 12.98 -19.72
C ASN A 233 23.99 12.33 -20.30
N ASP A 234 23.69 12.64 -21.56
CA ASP A 234 22.47 12.17 -22.25
C ASP A 234 22.76 10.84 -22.94
N ARG A 235 21.98 9.81 -22.59
CA ARG A 235 22.22 8.44 -23.05
C ARG A 235 20.92 7.77 -23.46
N ILE A 236 21.08 6.76 -24.31
CA ILE A 236 20.02 5.81 -24.69
C ILE A 236 20.55 4.45 -24.28
N TYR A 237 19.73 3.61 -23.70
CA TYR A 237 20.08 2.25 -23.30
C TYR A 237 19.06 1.28 -23.86
N ILE A 238 19.57 0.21 -24.46
CA ILE A 238 18.79 -0.93 -24.93
C ILE A 238 19.16 -2.15 -24.12
N MET A 239 18.37 -3.21 -24.21
CA MET A 239 18.75 -4.46 -23.57
C MET A 239 20.03 -5.04 -24.19
N ARG A 240 20.89 -5.63 -23.36
CA ARG A 240 22.08 -6.35 -23.81
C ARG A 240 21.71 -7.78 -24.20
N GLY A 241 22.24 -8.26 -25.32
CA GLY A 241 22.03 -9.64 -25.79
C GLY A 241 20.80 -9.76 -26.69
N ASP A 242 19.78 -10.49 -26.24
CA ASP A 242 18.53 -10.85 -26.95
C ASP A 242 17.59 -9.64 -27.21
N SER A 243 18.16 -8.46 -27.48
CA SER A 243 17.39 -7.27 -27.84
C SER A 243 16.68 -7.51 -29.18
N PRO A 244 15.36 -7.26 -29.26
CA PRO A 244 14.61 -7.36 -30.52
C PRO A 244 14.95 -6.23 -31.51
N ILE A 245 15.85 -5.32 -31.13
CA ILE A 245 16.33 -4.22 -31.94
C ILE A 245 17.86 -4.17 -31.94
N ALA A 246 18.44 -3.75 -33.07
CA ALA A 246 19.86 -3.47 -33.19
C ALA A 246 20.07 -1.99 -33.60
N PRO A 247 21.01 -1.27 -32.96
CA PRO A 247 21.33 0.09 -33.38
C PRO A 247 21.98 0.09 -34.76
N THR A 248 21.68 1.10 -35.58
CA THR A 248 22.22 1.23 -36.95
C THR A 248 23.00 2.51 -37.17
N SER A 249 22.69 3.58 -36.43
CA SER A 249 23.38 4.86 -36.56
C SER A 249 23.16 5.74 -35.33
N SER A 250 24.18 6.51 -34.95
CA SER A 250 24.16 7.50 -33.89
C SER A 250 24.60 8.88 -34.40
N SER A 251 24.01 9.95 -33.87
CA SER A 251 24.44 11.33 -34.16
C SER A 251 24.04 12.30 -33.05
N LEU A 252 24.76 13.43 -32.95
CA LEU A 252 24.36 14.57 -32.13
C LEU A 252 23.51 15.55 -32.96
N ILE A 253 22.47 16.12 -32.35
CA ILE A 253 21.60 17.13 -32.97
C ILE A 253 21.62 18.45 -32.18
N GLY A 254 21.28 19.56 -32.84
CA GLY A 254 21.24 20.88 -32.20
C GLY A 254 22.63 21.51 -31.91
N ASN A 255 23.71 20.94 -32.44
CA ASN A 255 25.03 21.55 -32.38
C ASN A 255 25.17 22.69 -33.40
N HIS A 256 24.87 23.91 -32.96
CA HIS A 256 24.98 25.13 -33.77
C HIS A 256 26.08 26.07 -33.27
N GLY A 257 27.08 25.53 -32.54
CA GLY A 257 28.11 26.31 -31.87
C GLY A 257 27.50 27.42 -30.99
N PRO A 258 27.83 28.71 -31.20
CA PRO A 258 27.23 29.82 -30.45
C PRO A 258 25.70 29.93 -30.57
N GLY A 259 25.11 29.36 -31.62
CA GLY A 259 23.66 29.36 -31.85
C GLY A 259 22.90 28.21 -31.20
N SER A 260 23.57 27.36 -30.41
CA SER A 260 22.96 26.17 -29.82
C SER A 260 21.75 26.52 -28.95
N PRO A 261 20.61 25.84 -29.13
CA PRO A 261 19.37 26.21 -28.45
C PRO A 261 19.36 25.76 -26.98
N SER A 262 20.20 24.80 -26.59
CA SER A 262 20.39 24.29 -25.23
C SER A 262 21.88 24.25 -24.88
N ASP A 263 22.20 24.14 -23.59
CA ASP A 263 23.55 23.80 -23.12
C ASP A 263 23.89 22.31 -23.33
N HIS A 264 22.88 21.48 -23.62
CA HIS A 264 23.05 20.12 -24.10
C HIS A 264 22.86 20.04 -25.63
N TYR A 265 23.61 19.17 -26.28
CA TYR A 265 23.30 18.64 -27.61
C TYR A 265 22.37 17.44 -27.46
N GLY A 266 21.43 17.29 -28.39
CA GLY A 266 20.53 16.14 -28.39
C GLY A 266 21.20 14.88 -28.95
N VAL A 267 20.73 13.70 -28.55
CA VAL A 267 21.18 12.40 -29.07
C VAL A 267 20.11 11.84 -30.01
N SER A 268 20.51 11.45 -31.22
CA SER A 268 19.67 10.74 -32.17
C SER A 268 20.24 9.34 -32.43
N MET A 269 19.37 8.33 -32.32
CA MET A 269 19.71 6.93 -32.52
C MET A 269 18.64 6.27 -33.39
N THR A 270 19.08 5.53 -34.40
CA THR A 270 18.19 4.70 -35.24
C THR A 270 18.40 3.24 -34.93
N PHE A 271 17.30 2.50 -34.89
CA PHE A 271 17.29 1.07 -34.62
C PHE A 271 16.59 0.32 -35.75
N ARG A 272 17.10 -0.86 -36.09
CA ARG A 272 16.40 -1.84 -36.94
C ARG A 272 15.76 -2.91 -36.07
N SER A 273 14.56 -3.35 -36.46
CA SER A 273 13.90 -4.54 -35.90
C SER A 273 14.66 -5.79 -36.31
N LEU A 274 14.78 -6.75 -35.39
CA LEU A 274 15.30 -8.09 -35.67
C LEU A 274 14.11 -9.06 -35.71
N ASP A 275 13.55 -9.26 -36.89
CA ASP A 275 12.24 -9.92 -37.10
C ASP A 275 12.20 -11.41 -36.69
N GLU A 276 13.36 -12.02 -36.50
CA GLU A 276 13.53 -13.42 -36.11
C GLU A 276 13.42 -13.66 -34.58
N MET A 277 13.55 -12.61 -33.76
CA MET A 277 13.49 -12.73 -32.30
C MET A 277 12.07 -12.45 -31.78
N ARG A 278 11.27 -13.52 -31.63
CA ARG A 278 10.02 -13.48 -30.87
C ARG A 278 10.29 -13.88 -29.42
N TYR A 279 10.43 -12.89 -28.55
CA TYR A 279 10.46 -13.13 -27.12
C TYR A 279 9.04 -13.00 -26.55
N SER A 280 8.45 -14.11 -26.14
CA SER A 280 7.10 -14.16 -25.54
C SER A 280 7.10 -14.21 -24.01
N GLY A 281 8.29 -14.09 -23.39
CA GLY A 281 8.47 -14.10 -21.93
C GLY A 281 8.67 -12.69 -21.37
N PRO A 282 8.44 -12.49 -20.06
CA PRO A 282 8.88 -11.28 -19.38
C PRO A 282 10.37 -11.10 -19.57
N ILE A 283 10.78 -9.95 -20.09
CA ILE A 283 12.17 -9.66 -20.37
C ILE A 283 12.79 -8.93 -19.17
N LEU A 284 12.07 -7.96 -18.61
CA LEU A 284 12.46 -7.26 -17.39
C LEU A 284 12.10 -8.04 -16.12
N CYS A 285 11.09 -8.91 -16.16
CA CYS A 285 10.67 -9.75 -15.01
C CYS A 285 11.16 -11.22 -15.08
N ASN A 286 12.14 -11.56 -15.92
CA ASN A 286 12.56 -12.96 -16.09
C ASN A 286 13.23 -13.53 -14.80
N PRO A 287 12.74 -14.67 -14.25
CA PRO A 287 13.31 -15.30 -13.06
C PRO A 287 14.68 -15.96 -13.27
N THR A 288 15.20 -16.11 -14.49
CA THR A 288 16.57 -16.61 -14.73
C THR A 288 17.61 -15.49 -14.84
N THR A 289 17.21 -14.27 -15.20
CA THR A 289 18.09 -13.08 -15.23
C THR A 289 17.95 -12.20 -13.99
N ARG A 290 17.19 -12.65 -12.95
CA ARG A 290 16.80 -11.97 -11.69
C ARG A 290 17.70 -10.79 -11.31
N ARG A 291 17.39 -9.66 -11.91
CA ARG A 291 17.65 -8.34 -11.33
C ARG A 291 16.32 -7.62 -11.31
N ASN A 292 15.56 -7.86 -10.25
CA ASN A 292 14.46 -6.97 -9.92
C ASN A 292 15.04 -5.57 -9.75
N ALA A 293 14.34 -4.52 -10.19
CA ALA A 293 14.85 -3.16 -10.08
C ALA A 293 15.24 -2.77 -8.64
N TRP A 294 14.70 -3.51 -7.66
CA TRP A 294 14.97 -3.40 -6.22
C TRP A 294 16.32 -3.99 -5.78
N SER A 295 16.94 -4.84 -6.60
CA SER A 295 18.18 -5.55 -6.27
C SER A 295 19.41 -4.64 -6.11
N THR A 296 19.37 -3.39 -6.59
CA THR A 296 20.58 -2.55 -6.71
C THR A 296 20.49 -1.16 -6.08
N SER A 297 19.33 -0.71 -5.59
CA SER A 297 19.15 0.70 -5.11
C SER A 297 19.13 0.87 -3.60
N VAL A 298 18.85 -0.17 -2.84
CA VAL A 298 18.56 0.00 -1.42
C VAL A 298 19.84 -0.18 -0.62
N GLU A 299 20.42 0.94 -0.17
CA GLU A 299 21.21 0.88 1.05
C GLU A 299 20.29 0.40 2.16
N SER A 300 20.78 -0.55 2.95
CA SER A 300 20.05 -1.04 4.09
C SER A 300 19.69 0.10 5.04
N THR A 301 18.42 0.48 5.08
CA THR A 301 17.93 1.47 6.04
C THR A 301 17.61 0.79 7.37
N THR A 302 17.51 1.53 8.46
CA THR A 302 16.94 1.02 9.72
C THR A 302 15.44 1.31 9.84
N ASP A 303 14.85 1.77 8.74
CA ASP A 303 13.52 2.39 8.68
C ASP A 303 12.45 1.45 8.12
N THR A 304 12.81 0.29 7.57
CA THR A 304 11.82 -0.68 7.05
C THR A 304 12.09 -2.09 7.54
N LEU A 305 11.01 -2.85 7.75
CA LEU A 305 11.06 -4.25 8.17
C LEU A 305 9.96 -5.02 7.45
N LEU A 306 10.30 -6.18 6.89
CA LEU A 306 9.34 -7.17 6.40
C LEU A 306 9.36 -8.33 7.37
N GLY A 307 8.22 -8.68 7.94
CA GLY A 307 8.11 -9.76 8.90
C GLY A 307 6.91 -10.66 8.65
N VAL A 308 7.05 -11.91 9.05
CA VAL A 308 5.91 -12.82 9.23
C VAL A 308 5.21 -12.39 10.51
N VAL A 309 3.91 -12.11 10.45
CA VAL A 309 3.12 -11.79 11.65
C VAL A 309 2.44 -13.04 12.16
N LEU A 310 2.49 -13.24 13.47
CA LEU A 310 1.87 -14.39 14.11
C LEU A 310 0.39 -14.12 14.39
N ASP A 311 -0.44 -15.15 14.25
CA ASP A 311 -1.88 -15.10 14.59
C ASP A 311 -2.13 -15.45 16.07
N SER A 312 -1.08 -15.47 16.89
CA SER A 312 -1.14 -15.57 18.34
C SER A 312 -0.15 -14.60 18.98
N ASN A 313 -0.54 -14.04 20.13
CA ASN A 313 0.31 -13.20 20.97
C ASN A 313 0.95 -13.98 22.14
N GLU A 314 0.60 -15.25 22.31
CA GLU A 314 1.08 -16.11 23.39
C GLU A 314 1.28 -17.57 22.94
N ILE A 315 2.07 -18.32 23.71
CA ILE A 315 2.19 -19.78 23.62
C ILE A 315 2.05 -20.34 25.02
N GLY A 316 1.07 -21.22 25.23
CA GLY A 316 0.61 -21.53 26.58
C GLY A 316 0.05 -20.27 27.20
N SER A 317 0.71 -19.75 28.24
CA SER A 317 0.44 -18.41 28.80
C SER A 317 1.61 -17.42 28.66
N VAL A 318 2.64 -17.78 27.87
CA VAL A 318 3.84 -16.95 27.74
C VAL A 318 3.68 -15.97 26.58
N PRO A 319 3.81 -14.65 26.80
CA PRO A 319 3.68 -13.65 25.76
C PRO A 319 4.82 -13.77 24.73
N LEU A 320 4.48 -13.73 23.45
CA LEU A 320 5.40 -13.80 22.31
C LEU A 320 5.96 -12.46 21.86
N PHE A 321 5.85 -11.44 22.72
CA PHE A 321 6.16 -10.08 22.31
C PHE A 321 6.56 -9.20 23.50
N ASP A 322 7.69 -8.51 23.33
CA ASP A 322 8.15 -7.48 24.26
C ASP A 322 7.23 -6.25 24.16
N SER A 323 6.45 -5.97 25.20
CA SER A 323 5.55 -4.82 25.27
C SER A 323 6.26 -3.46 25.12
N LYS A 324 7.59 -3.42 25.28
CA LYS A 324 8.43 -2.22 25.08
C LYS A 324 9.01 -2.13 23.68
N SER A 325 8.76 -3.12 22.81
CA SER A 325 9.25 -3.14 21.44
C SER A 325 8.75 -1.95 20.64
N SER A 326 9.57 -1.53 19.68
CA SER A 326 9.19 -0.50 18.71
C SER A 326 8.20 -1.02 17.66
N LEU A 327 8.01 -2.34 17.55
CA LEU A 327 7.05 -2.99 16.65
C LEU A 327 5.71 -3.19 17.36
N PRO A 328 4.57 -3.27 16.67
CA PRO A 328 3.28 -3.33 17.35
C PRO A 328 2.82 -4.75 17.73
N ILE A 329 3.44 -5.80 17.17
CA ILE A 329 2.94 -7.19 17.23
C ILE A 329 4.08 -8.23 17.19
N PRO A 330 3.83 -9.46 17.69
CA PRO A 330 4.75 -10.59 17.51
C PRO A 330 5.01 -10.88 16.03
N HIS A 331 6.27 -11.11 15.69
CA HIS A 331 6.68 -11.32 14.31
C HIS A 331 8.01 -12.09 14.21
N ILE A 332 8.29 -12.62 13.02
CA ILE A 332 9.60 -13.12 12.61
C ILE A 332 10.15 -12.19 11.54
N THR A 333 11.31 -11.59 11.78
CA THR A 333 11.93 -10.68 10.81
C THR A 333 12.48 -11.48 9.62
N LEU A 334 11.96 -11.18 8.42
CA LEU A 334 12.45 -11.72 7.15
C LEU A 334 13.51 -10.79 6.57
N LEU A 335 13.15 -9.54 6.29
CA LEU A 335 14.07 -8.54 5.76
C LEU A 335 14.09 -7.30 6.64
N HIS A 336 15.26 -6.70 6.79
CA HIS A 336 15.44 -5.43 7.49
C HIS A 336 16.16 -4.45 6.58
N GLY A 337 15.65 -3.23 6.48
CA GLY A 337 16.20 -2.19 5.62
C GLY A 337 16.03 -2.44 4.14
N PHE A 338 14.96 -3.12 3.74
CA PHE A 338 14.79 -3.59 2.36
C PHE A 338 14.20 -2.55 1.41
N ALA A 339 13.73 -1.42 1.92
CA ALA A 339 13.31 -0.28 1.12
C ALA A 339 13.43 1.05 1.90
N GLU A 340 13.41 2.17 1.17
CA GLU A 340 13.39 3.52 1.75
C GLU A 340 12.05 4.19 1.48
N PHE A 341 11.12 4.14 2.44
CA PHE A 341 9.77 4.69 2.27
C PHE A 341 9.67 6.20 2.50
N GLY A 342 10.77 6.87 2.83
CA GLY A 342 10.80 8.31 3.08
C GLY A 342 10.88 9.18 1.83
N TYR A 343 11.16 8.61 0.66
CA TYR A 343 11.51 9.40 -0.54
C TYR A 343 10.33 9.70 -1.46
N SER A 344 9.51 8.70 -1.79
CA SER A 344 8.31 8.89 -2.59
C SER A 344 7.26 7.80 -2.36
N ARG A 345 5.99 8.17 -2.57
CA ARG A 345 4.85 7.22 -2.55
C ARG A 345 5.01 6.11 -3.58
N GLN A 346 5.68 6.40 -4.69
CA GLN A 346 5.87 5.45 -5.79
C GLN A 346 6.90 4.38 -5.42
N THR A 347 8.01 4.76 -4.81
CA THR A 347 9.01 3.82 -4.27
C THR A 347 8.39 2.85 -3.28
N THR A 348 7.55 3.34 -2.36
CA THR A 348 6.81 2.48 -1.41
C THR A 348 5.91 1.49 -2.13
N ARG A 349 5.13 1.95 -3.13
CA ARG A 349 4.22 1.07 -3.89
C ARG A 349 4.95 -0.04 -4.63
N LEU A 350 6.05 0.29 -5.28
CA LEU A 350 6.83 -0.67 -6.04
C LEU A 350 7.56 -1.67 -5.14
N ALA A 351 8.09 -1.24 -3.99
CA ALA A 351 8.68 -2.15 -3.01
C ALA A 351 7.64 -3.14 -2.46
N ILE A 352 6.43 -2.66 -2.12
CA ILE A 352 5.31 -3.52 -1.73
C ILE A 352 4.97 -4.50 -2.85
N GLN A 353 4.96 -4.05 -4.11
CA GLN A 353 4.69 -4.92 -5.25
C GLN A 353 5.77 -5.99 -5.42
N ALA A 354 7.05 -5.65 -5.30
CA ALA A 354 8.15 -6.62 -5.37
C ALA A 354 8.05 -7.69 -4.27
N CYS A 355 7.68 -7.31 -3.05
CA CYS A 355 7.40 -8.29 -2.00
C CYS A 355 6.20 -9.18 -2.35
N LYS A 356 5.13 -8.62 -2.95
CA LYS A 356 3.97 -9.40 -3.40
C LYS A 356 4.34 -10.40 -4.48
N ASP A 357 5.11 -9.99 -5.47
CA ASP A 357 5.54 -10.84 -6.58
C ASP A 357 6.41 -11.99 -6.05
N ALA A 358 7.31 -11.72 -5.09
CA ALA A 358 8.12 -12.74 -4.43
C ALA A 358 7.27 -13.74 -3.63
N VAL A 359 6.24 -13.25 -2.93
CA VAL A 359 5.30 -14.10 -2.19
C VAL A 359 4.42 -14.91 -3.15
N GLU A 360 3.92 -14.33 -4.23
CA GLU A 360 3.13 -15.05 -5.23
C GLU A 360 3.92 -16.19 -5.87
N LEU A 361 5.20 -15.93 -6.20
CA LEU A 361 6.11 -16.97 -6.67
C LEU A 361 6.29 -18.08 -5.62
N PHE A 362 6.55 -17.71 -4.37
CA PHE A 362 6.64 -18.65 -3.25
C PHE A 362 5.39 -19.52 -3.13
N LEU A 363 4.20 -18.91 -3.14
CA LEU A 363 2.92 -19.61 -3.04
C LEU A 363 2.71 -20.59 -4.21
N LYS A 364 3.07 -20.16 -5.42
CA LYS A 364 2.99 -20.99 -6.62
C LYS A 364 3.94 -22.19 -6.56
N GLU A 365 5.14 -22.01 -6.05
CA GLU A 365 6.15 -23.08 -5.91
C GLU A 365 5.78 -24.05 -4.78
N GLN A 366 5.20 -23.57 -3.68
CA GLN A 366 4.81 -24.42 -2.55
C GLN A 366 3.55 -25.24 -2.82
N GLY A 367 2.62 -24.73 -3.63
CA GLY A 367 1.34 -25.41 -3.91
C GLY A 367 0.45 -25.61 -2.68
N LYS A 368 0.69 -24.86 -1.59
CA LYS A 368 -0.08 -24.94 -0.33
C LYS A 368 -1.07 -23.77 -0.21
N SER A 369 -2.18 -24.02 0.48
CA SER A 369 -3.23 -23.03 0.77
C SER A 369 -3.14 -22.42 2.18
N SER A 370 -2.41 -23.06 3.10
CA SER A 370 -2.19 -22.58 4.47
C SER A 370 -0.74 -22.84 4.92
N PHE A 371 -0.28 -22.04 5.87
CA PHE A 371 1.05 -22.14 6.46
C PHE A 371 0.91 -21.99 7.96
N ASP A 372 1.43 -22.97 8.68
CA ASP A 372 1.50 -22.93 10.13
C ASP A 372 2.98 -22.89 10.55
N LEU A 373 3.25 -22.12 11.59
CA LEU A 373 4.53 -22.08 12.27
C LEU A 373 4.52 -23.14 13.36
N THR A 374 5.36 -24.17 13.21
CA THR A 374 5.60 -25.14 14.26
C THR A 374 6.63 -24.61 15.24
N VAL A 375 6.22 -24.44 16.50
CA VAL A 375 7.09 -24.00 17.60
C VAL A 375 7.40 -25.19 18.50
N ASP A 376 8.69 -25.48 18.64
CA ASP A 376 9.21 -26.55 19.49
C ASP A 376 9.51 -25.99 20.89
N PRO A 377 9.00 -26.57 21.99
CA PRO A 377 9.29 -26.14 23.35
C PRO A 377 10.78 -26.01 23.69
N SER A 378 11.61 -26.85 23.07
CA SER A 378 13.06 -26.85 23.28
C SER A 378 13.78 -25.70 22.55
N SER A 379 13.07 -24.95 21.71
CA SER A 379 13.62 -23.86 20.90
C SER A 379 13.80 -22.53 21.61
N LEU A 380 13.40 -22.45 22.89
CA LEU A 380 13.66 -21.30 23.76
C LEU A 380 15.15 -21.12 24.00
N ASP A 381 15.65 -19.95 23.62
CA ASP A 381 17.06 -19.61 23.66
C ASP A 381 17.28 -18.12 23.99
N VAL A 382 18.52 -17.79 24.32
CA VAL A 382 18.96 -16.43 24.62
C VAL A 382 19.99 -15.98 23.60
N PHE A 383 19.63 -14.94 22.86
CA PHE A 383 20.55 -14.23 22.01
C PHE A 383 21.26 -13.13 22.79
N SER A 384 22.59 -13.04 22.73
CA SER A 384 23.37 -12.07 23.52
C SER A 384 24.18 -11.12 22.63
N HIS A 385 24.12 -9.84 22.95
CA HIS A 385 24.98 -8.78 22.44
C HIS A 385 25.85 -8.22 23.57
N GLN A 386 26.84 -7.38 23.24
CA GLN A 386 27.75 -6.78 24.23
C GLN A 386 27.00 -5.98 25.32
N SER A 387 25.85 -5.40 25.02
CA SER A 387 25.10 -4.48 25.90
C SER A 387 23.65 -4.87 26.16
N SER A 388 23.18 -6.00 25.64
CA SER A 388 21.80 -6.47 25.81
C SER A 388 21.69 -7.96 25.51
N ALA A 389 20.60 -8.59 25.93
CA ALA A 389 20.27 -9.94 25.52
C ALA A 389 18.78 -10.05 25.21
N THR A 390 18.42 -10.86 24.22
CA THR A 390 17.04 -11.08 23.80
C THR A 390 16.69 -12.53 24.09
N LEU A 391 15.62 -12.73 24.85
CA LEU A 391 14.98 -14.03 24.98
C LEU A 391 14.13 -14.28 23.73
N MET A 392 14.31 -15.43 23.08
CA MET A 392 13.69 -15.72 21.80
C MET A 392 13.30 -17.19 21.63
N LEU A 393 12.39 -17.44 20.69
CA LEU A 393 12.05 -18.77 20.19
C LEU A 393 12.67 -18.96 18.81
N ASN A 394 13.53 -19.96 18.65
CA ASN A 394 14.15 -20.30 17.37
C ASN A 394 13.25 -21.23 16.54
N VAL A 395 12.70 -20.70 15.46
CA VAL A 395 11.68 -21.42 14.67
C VAL A 395 12.22 -21.99 13.36
N GLY A 396 13.53 -21.94 13.12
CA GLY A 396 14.11 -22.31 11.83
C GLY A 396 14.06 -23.79 11.50
N LYS A 397 14.32 -24.66 12.48
CA LYS A 397 14.59 -26.10 12.23
C LYS A 397 13.38 -26.86 11.67
N ARG A 398 12.17 -26.52 12.11
CA ARG A 398 10.94 -27.26 11.74
C ARG A 398 10.12 -26.57 10.64
N ASN A 399 10.50 -25.36 10.22
CA ASN A 399 9.71 -24.54 9.30
C ASN A 399 10.45 -24.31 7.98
N GLY A 400 10.70 -25.37 7.20
CA GLY A 400 11.44 -25.27 5.92
C GLY A 400 10.79 -24.31 4.89
N TRP A 401 9.47 -24.12 4.97
CA TRP A 401 8.76 -23.13 4.14
C TRP A 401 9.22 -21.70 4.42
N LEU A 402 9.62 -21.40 5.65
CA LEU A 402 10.06 -20.07 6.08
C LEU A 402 11.42 -19.74 5.45
N SER A 403 12.34 -20.71 5.39
CA SER A 403 13.59 -20.61 4.64
C SER A 403 13.36 -20.48 3.13
N HIS A 404 12.40 -21.21 2.56
CA HIS A 404 12.05 -21.06 1.14
C HIS A 404 11.50 -19.68 0.82
N LEU A 405 10.60 -19.15 1.66
CA LEU A 405 10.08 -17.79 1.54
C LEU A 405 11.21 -16.75 1.64
N TYR A 406 12.09 -16.90 2.63
CA TYR A 406 13.25 -16.02 2.78
C TYR A 406 14.14 -16.03 1.53
N ASN A 407 14.43 -17.20 0.96
CA ASN A 407 15.22 -17.31 -0.26
C ASN A 407 14.54 -16.66 -1.47
N CYS A 408 13.21 -16.82 -1.62
CA CYS A 408 12.44 -16.13 -2.67
C CYS A 408 12.55 -14.60 -2.53
N LEU A 409 12.46 -14.10 -1.29
CA LEU A 409 12.63 -12.69 -0.96
C LEU A 409 14.07 -12.21 -1.20
N MET A 410 15.08 -12.95 -0.74
CA MET A 410 16.49 -12.61 -0.94
C MET A 410 16.87 -12.58 -2.41
N THR A 411 16.24 -13.40 -3.25
CA THR A 411 16.47 -13.27 -4.70
C THR A 411 15.86 -12.01 -5.30
N SER A 412 14.79 -11.50 -4.69
CA SER A 412 14.19 -10.21 -5.07
C SER A 412 14.95 -9.01 -4.48
N PHE A 413 15.61 -9.22 -3.34
CA PHE A 413 16.32 -8.20 -2.55
C PHE A 413 17.75 -8.65 -2.17
N PRO A 414 18.66 -8.94 -3.12
CA PRO A 414 19.97 -9.53 -2.83
C PRO A 414 20.93 -8.66 -2.02
N ARG A 415 20.67 -7.34 -1.91
CA ARG A 415 21.44 -6.43 -1.05
C ARG A 415 20.95 -6.38 0.39
N CYS A 416 19.85 -7.05 0.72
CA CYS A 416 19.25 -7.07 2.05
C CYS A 416 19.78 -8.23 2.91
N HIS A 417 21.06 -8.56 2.75
CA HIS A 417 21.74 -9.63 3.49
C HIS A 417 22.17 -9.19 4.90
N GLN A 418 21.71 -8.04 5.40
CA GLN A 418 22.03 -7.60 6.77
C GLN A 418 21.69 -8.67 7.81
N GLN A 419 20.64 -9.45 7.56
CA GLN A 419 20.26 -10.55 8.44
C GLN A 419 21.24 -11.72 8.35
N GLU A 420 21.86 -11.98 7.20
CA GLU A 420 22.90 -13.01 7.08
C GLU A 420 24.24 -12.53 7.65
N SER A 421 24.62 -11.27 7.41
CA SER A 421 25.91 -10.73 7.85
C SER A 421 26.00 -10.47 9.36
N ARG A 422 24.87 -10.49 10.08
CA ARG A 422 24.81 -10.24 11.52
C ARG A 422 25.12 -11.46 12.36
N PHE A 423 25.08 -12.67 11.79
CA PHE A 423 25.29 -13.91 12.52
C PHE A 423 26.27 -14.81 11.77
N ASP A 424 27.15 -15.48 12.50
CA ASP A 424 28.14 -16.40 11.92
C ASP A 424 27.48 -17.59 11.21
N ASP A 425 26.28 -17.98 11.66
CA ASP A 425 25.49 -19.09 11.10
C ASP A 425 24.45 -18.64 10.04
N GLY A 426 24.46 -17.35 9.65
CA GLY A 426 23.50 -16.77 8.71
C GLY A 426 22.13 -16.44 9.34
N TRP A 427 21.10 -16.29 8.49
CA TRP A 427 19.78 -15.87 8.97
C TRP A 427 19.15 -16.91 9.91
N THR A 428 18.91 -16.49 11.16
CA THR A 428 18.25 -17.31 12.19
C THR A 428 16.83 -16.79 12.43
N PRO A 429 15.78 -17.43 11.87
CA PRO A 429 14.41 -17.01 12.11
C PRO A 429 14.01 -17.26 13.56
N HIS A 430 13.57 -16.20 14.24
CA HIS A 430 13.16 -16.26 15.63
C HIS A 430 12.01 -15.29 15.93
N VAL A 431 11.31 -15.57 17.04
CA VAL A 431 10.30 -14.69 17.64
C VAL A 431 10.88 -14.13 18.92
N THR A 432 10.84 -12.80 19.08
CA THR A 432 11.31 -12.13 20.31
C THR A 432 10.27 -12.23 21.40
N ILE A 433 10.61 -12.90 22.52
CA ILE A 433 9.78 -12.91 23.73
C ILE A 433 10.04 -11.64 24.54
N GLU A 434 11.31 -11.34 24.84
CA GLU A 434 11.65 -10.21 25.68
C GLU A 434 13.07 -9.67 25.45
N SER A 435 13.24 -8.35 25.55
CA SER A 435 14.55 -7.69 25.60
C SER A 435 15.02 -7.45 27.03
N CYS A 436 16.18 -8.01 27.38
CA CYS A 436 16.82 -7.88 28.69
C CYS A 436 18.09 -7.01 28.61
N GLY A 437 18.39 -6.29 29.68
CA GLY A 437 19.61 -5.46 29.77
C GLY A 437 20.91 -6.26 29.84
N THR A 438 20.87 -7.55 30.23
CA THR A 438 22.05 -8.41 30.33
C THR A 438 21.73 -9.87 29.96
N SER A 439 22.74 -10.62 29.51
CA SER A 439 22.63 -12.06 29.25
C SER A 439 22.24 -12.88 30.47
N ASN A 440 22.68 -12.48 31.67
CA ASN A 440 22.31 -13.18 32.89
C ASN A 440 20.81 -13.02 33.21
N ALA A 441 20.28 -11.80 33.05
CA ALA A 441 18.85 -11.55 33.23
C ALA A 441 17.99 -12.36 32.25
N ALA A 442 18.40 -12.43 30.97
CA ALA A 442 17.71 -13.26 29.98
C ALA A 442 17.77 -14.76 30.31
N ARG A 443 18.90 -15.27 30.83
CA ARG A 443 19.02 -16.68 31.24
C ARG A 443 18.20 -17.02 32.48
N VAL A 444 18.07 -16.09 33.43
CA VAL A 444 17.17 -16.26 34.59
C VAL A 444 15.73 -16.38 34.10
N LYS A 445 15.28 -15.45 33.23
CA LYS A 445 13.93 -15.51 32.64
C LYS A 445 13.68 -16.77 31.80
N LEU A 446 14.68 -17.20 31.03
CA LEU A 446 14.64 -18.46 30.30
C LEU A 446 14.36 -19.64 31.25
N ALA A 447 15.06 -19.69 32.39
CA ALA A 447 14.85 -20.73 33.39
C ALA A 447 13.46 -20.60 34.02
N GLU A 448 13.01 -19.41 34.39
CA GLU A 448 11.66 -19.18 34.95
C GLU A 448 10.56 -19.70 34.01
N ILE A 449 10.63 -19.37 32.71
CA ILE A 449 9.66 -19.84 31.71
C ILE A 449 9.72 -21.36 31.56
N LYS A 450 10.92 -21.96 31.46
CA LYS A 450 11.07 -23.41 31.30
C LYS A 450 10.55 -24.23 32.49
N HIS A 451 10.49 -23.63 33.68
CA HIS A 451 9.93 -24.27 34.87
C HIS A 451 8.49 -23.82 35.17
N SER A 452 7.91 -22.94 34.35
CA SER A 452 6.52 -22.54 34.49
C SER A 452 5.60 -23.70 34.09
N PRO A 453 4.58 -24.03 34.90
CA PRO A 453 3.56 -25.02 34.51
C PRO A 453 2.73 -24.58 33.29
N GLU A 454 2.80 -23.30 32.93
CA GLU A 454 2.12 -22.72 31.76
C GLU A 454 2.93 -22.84 30.46
N TRP A 455 4.17 -23.34 30.53
CA TRP A 455 4.97 -23.56 29.35
C TRP A 455 4.57 -24.87 28.67
N ILE A 456 4.52 -24.85 27.33
CA ILE A 456 4.13 -26.00 26.52
C ILE A 456 5.19 -27.12 26.62
N GLU A 457 4.73 -28.37 26.72
CA GLU A 457 5.60 -29.56 26.66
C GLU A 457 5.63 -30.23 25.28
N GLU A 458 4.66 -29.89 24.42
CA GLU A 458 4.48 -30.42 23.07
C GLU A 458 4.61 -29.33 22.01
N ASP A 459 4.76 -29.74 20.74
CA ASP A 459 4.82 -28.79 19.63
C ASP A 459 3.51 -27.99 19.52
N CYS A 460 3.64 -26.68 19.34
CA CYS A 460 2.52 -25.77 19.11
C CYS A 460 2.50 -25.32 17.65
N HIS A 461 1.31 -25.20 17.07
CA HIS A 461 1.11 -24.74 15.71
C HIS A 461 0.42 -23.37 15.72
N ILE A 462 1.11 -22.36 15.19
CA ILE A 462 0.56 -21.00 15.07
C ILE A 462 0.21 -20.73 13.61
N PRO A 463 -1.06 -20.47 13.27
CA PRO A 463 -1.45 -20.12 11.92
C PRO A 463 -0.75 -18.85 11.43
N ILE A 464 -0.29 -18.85 10.18
CA ILE A 464 0.34 -17.69 9.55
C ILE A 464 -0.52 -17.22 8.37
N ARG A 465 -1.08 -16.02 8.51
CA ARG A 465 -2.03 -15.48 7.51
C ARG A 465 -1.41 -14.50 6.53
N ALA A 466 -0.41 -13.73 6.97
CA ALA A 466 0.15 -12.66 6.17
C ALA A 466 1.58 -12.29 6.59
N LEU A 467 2.28 -11.66 5.65
CA LEU A 467 3.44 -10.84 5.94
C LEU A 467 3.00 -9.39 6.18
N ALA A 468 3.68 -8.69 7.07
CA ALA A 468 3.54 -7.25 7.24
C ALA A 468 4.82 -6.53 6.86
N ILE A 469 4.63 -5.40 6.20
CA ILE A 469 5.68 -4.43 5.95
C ILE A 469 5.51 -3.30 6.94
N PHE A 470 6.54 -3.05 7.72
CA PHE A 470 6.62 -1.98 8.69
C PHE A 470 7.55 -0.87 8.24
N ARG A 471 7.24 0.35 8.67
CA ARG A 471 8.05 1.55 8.48
C ARG A 471 8.29 2.23 9.82
N ARG A 472 9.53 2.56 10.14
CA ARG A 472 9.87 3.41 11.28
C ARG A 472 9.43 4.84 11.01
N TYR A 473 8.63 5.40 11.89
CA TYR A 473 8.22 6.79 11.81
C TYR A 473 9.27 7.65 12.52
N LYS A 474 9.81 8.66 11.82
CA LYS A 474 10.98 9.42 12.29
C LYS A 474 10.72 10.25 13.55
N VAL A 475 9.46 10.57 13.83
CA VAL A 475 9.09 11.44 14.95
C VAL A 475 9.07 10.70 16.28
N ASP A 476 8.53 9.47 16.31
CA ASP A 476 8.42 8.66 17.53
C ASP A 476 9.43 7.50 17.59
N GLY A 477 10.12 7.22 16.48
CA GLY A 477 11.06 6.11 16.36
C GLY A 477 10.39 4.72 16.34
N LYS A 478 9.07 4.63 16.31
CA LYS A 478 8.32 3.36 16.32
C LYS A 478 8.02 2.86 14.91
N PHE A 479 7.85 1.56 14.78
CA PHE A 479 7.44 0.91 13.54
C PHE A 479 5.92 0.86 13.41
N HIS A 480 5.45 1.21 12.22
CA HIS A 480 4.04 1.21 11.84
C HIS A 480 3.82 0.30 10.65
N ALA A 481 2.78 -0.54 10.69
CA ALA A 481 2.41 -1.35 9.54
C ALA A 481 1.92 -0.45 8.40
N VAL A 482 2.53 -0.57 7.23
CA VAL A 482 2.18 0.22 6.04
C VAL A 482 1.64 -0.62 4.89
N ALA A 483 1.87 -1.94 4.93
CA ALA A 483 1.24 -2.88 4.02
C ALA A 483 1.22 -4.28 4.64
N SER A 484 0.34 -5.12 4.09
CA SER A 484 0.29 -6.54 4.35
C SER A 484 0.20 -7.31 3.04
N ILE A 485 0.73 -8.52 3.06
CA ILE A 485 0.77 -9.43 1.92
C ILE A 485 0.20 -10.77 2.39
N PRO A 486 -0.99 -11.17 1.93
CA PRO A 486 -1.61 -12.40 2.36
C PRO A 486 -0.78 -13.61 1.90
N LEU A 487 -0.69 -14.63 2.76
CA LEU A 487 -0.13 -15.94 2.45
C LEU A 487 -1.20 -16.99 2.15
N LEU A 488 -2.48 -16.63 2.31
CA LEU A 488 -3.63 -17.47 1.96
C LEU A 488 -4.12 -17.11 0.54
N THR A 489 -4.21 -18.10 -0.34
CA THR A 489 -4.57 -17.91 -1.77
C THR A 489 -6.08 -17.69 -1.99
N LYS A 490 -6.90 -17.88 -0.96
CA LYS A 490 -8.31 -17.46 -0.80
C LYS A 490 -8.73 -17.90 0.61
N PRO A 491 -9.60 -17.17 1.33
CA PRO A 491 -10.28 -17.75 2.48
C PRO A 491 -11.14 -18.90 1.95
N VAL A 492 -10.73 -20.14 2.24
CA VAL A 492 -11.56 -21.32 2.00
C VAL A 492 -12.67 -21.28 3.04
N VAL A 493 -13.79 -20.66 2.69
CA VAL A 493 -15.02 -20.70 3.51
C VAL A 493 -15.85 -21.89 3.02
N ASP A 494 -15.32 -23.11 3.12
CA ASP A 494 -16.02 -24.30 2.59
C ASP A 494 -16.94 -24.98 3.61
N HIS A 495 -17.01 -24.51 4.87
CA HIS A 495 -17.96 -25.06 5.84
C HIS A 495 -18.69 -23.98 6.67
N PRO A 496 -19.97 -24.17 7.03
CA PRO A 496 -20.58 -23.43 8.12
C PRO A 496 -19.74 -23.69 9.38
N ARG A 497 -19.14 -22.62 9.88
CA ARG A 497 -18.42 -22.65 11.16
C ARG A 497 -19.41 -23.04 12.25
N SER A 498 -18.94 -23.82 13.23
CA SER A 498 -19.70 -24.04 14.45
C SER A 498 -20.00 -22.68 15.12
N LEU A 499 -21.08 -22.59 15.90
CA LEU A 499 -21.36 -21.40 16.74
C LEU A 499 -20.16 -21.04 17.64
N SER A 500 -19.38 -22.05 18.06
CA SER A 500 -18.11 -21.86 18.79
C SER A 500 -17.03 -21.16 17.97
N ASP A 501 -16.93 -21.44 16.67
CA ASP A 501 -15.86 -20.93 15.80
C ASP A 501 -16.15 -19.50 15.30
N CYS A 502 -17.36 -19.00 15.55
CA CYS A 502 -17.77 -17.63 15.26
C CYS A 502 -17.39 -16.65 16.38
N ALA A 503 -16.92 -17.15 17.52
CA ALA A 503 -16.73 -16.36 18.74
C ALA A 503 -15.37 -15.64 18.81
N GLU A 504 -14.30 -16.23 18.28
CA GLU A 504 -12.95 -15.71 18.45
C GLU A 504 -12.44 -15.03 17.17
N LEU A 505 -12.08 -13.76 17.31
CA LEU A 505 -11.30 -13.06 16.29
C LEU A 505 -9.89 -13.63 16.30
N SER A 506 -9.29 -13.68 15.11
CA SER A 506 -7.87 -14.02 15.03
C SER A 506 -7.04 -12.94 15.76
N ALA A 507 -6.00 -13.34 16.50
CA ALA A 507 -5.19 -12.37 17.25
C ALA A 507 -4.52 -11.36 16.31
N TYR A 508 -4.22 -11.76 15.06
CA TYR A 508 -3.79 -10.84 14.01
C TYR A 508 -4.82 -9.74 13.74
N PHE A 509 -6.09 -10.10 13.58
CA PHE A 509 -7.15 -9.14 13.30
C PHE A 509 -7.38 -8.22 14.50
N GLU A 510 -7.43 -8.75 15.71
CA GLU A 510 -7.55 -7.96 16.95
C GLU A 510 -6.42 -6.96 17.11
N ALA A 511 -5.17 -7.42 16.97
CA ALA A 511 -4.00 -6.54 17.06
C ALA A 511 -4.00 -5.49 15.95
N THR A 512 -4.45 -5.84 14.75
CA THR A 512 -4.62 -4.91 13.63
C THR A 512 -5.70 -3.88 13.92
N CYS A 513 -6.82 -4.26 14.55
CA CYS A 513 -7.88 -3.35 14.98
C CYS A 513 -7.40 -2.41 16.07
N ALA A 514 -6.74 -2.92 17.11
CA ALA A 514 -6.19 -2.13 18.20
C ALA A 514 -5.16 -1.12 17.68
N SER A 515 -4.28 -1.55 16.77
CA SER A 515 -3.32 -0.67 16.10
C SER A 515 -4.01 0.40 15.25
N LEU A 516 -5.06 0.05 14.50
CA LEU A 516 -5.87 1.00 13.72
C LEU A 516 -6.50 2.06 14.62
N ILE A 517 -7.21 1.64 15.67
CA ILE A 517 -7.90 2.53 16.62
C ILE A 517 -6.90 3.47 17.29
N SER A 518 -5.81 2.92 17.84
CA SER A 518 -4.77 3.72 18.50
C SER A 518 -4.15 4.76 17.56
N GLU A 519 -3.93 4.39 16.29
CA GLU A 519 -3.32 5.29 15.32
C GLU A 519 -4.27 6.38 14.86
N VAL A 520 -5.54 6.05 14.60
CA VAL A 520 -6.56 7.06 14.28
C VAL A 520 -6.79 7.99 15.47
N ASP A 521 -6.81 7.48 16.70
CA ASP A 521 -6.98 8.27 17.91
C ASP A 521 -5.83 9.27 18.08
N ARG A 522 -4.59 8.79 17.94
CA ARG A 522 -3.39 9.65 17.97
C ARG A 522 -3.41 10.71 16.88
N ALA A 523 -3.85 10.36 15.67
CA ALA A 523 -3.99 11.31 14.58
C ALA A 523 -5.11 12.34 14.85
N CYS A 524 -6.20 11.95 15.49
CA CYS A 524 -7.26 12.86 15.95
C CYS A 524 -6.73 13.86 16.98
N HIS A 525 -6.01 13.40 18.00
CA HIS A 525 -5.37 14.27 19.00
C HIS A 525 -4.41 15.28 18.37
N TYR A 526 -3.56 14.83 17.44
CA TYR A 526 -2.65 15.72 16.72
C TYR A 526 -3.42 16.78 15.92
N THR A 527 -4.49 16.36 15.23
CA THR A 527 -5.31 17.24 14.39
C THR A 527 -6.06 18.27 15.24
N ALA A 528 -6.66 17.85 16.34
CA ALA A 528 -7.35 18.75 17.28
C ALA A 528 -6.38 19.79 17.86
N LYS A 529 -5.18 19.38 18.27
CA LYS A 529 -4.13 20.31 18.73
C LYS A 529 -3.70 21.29 17.65
N LYS A 530 -3.48 20.82 16.41
CA LYS A 530 -3.10 21.67 15.27
C LYS A 530 -4.17 22.71 14.96
N LEU A 531 -5.45 22.32 15.06
CA LEU A 531 -6.61 23.18 14.80
C LEU A 531 -7.11 23.93 16.04
N MET A 532 -6.42 23.83 17.19
CA MET A 532 -6.81 24.44 18.46
C MET A 532 -8.23 24.05 18.93
N CYS A 533 -8.68 22.85 18.59
CA CYS A 533 -9.98 22.28 18.95
C CYS A 533 -9.99 21.56 20.31
N GLY A 534 -9.03 21.89 21.19
CA GLY A 534 -8.88 21.27 22.51
C GLY A 534 -8.45 19.80 22.44
N ASP A 535 -8.94 19.02 23.40
CA ASP A 535 -8.67 17.59 23.48
C ASP A 535 -9.61 16.81 22.56
N ALA A 536 -9.08 15.75 21.96
CA ALA A 536 -9.83 14.79 21.17
C ALA A 536 -9.95 13.48 21.94
N ALA A 537 -11.08 12.79 21.82
CA ALA A 537 -11.21 11.43 22.32
C ALA A 537 -11.93 10.58 21.28
N LEU A 538 -11.27 9.55 20.76
CA LEU A 538 -11.89 8.60 19.85
C LEU A 538 -12.63 7.52 20.66
N ILE A 539 -13.94 7.45 20.48
CA ILE A 539 -14.81 6.49 21.17
C ILE A 539 -15.33 5.50 20.13
N THR A 540 -14.96 4.22 20.27
CA THR A 540 -15.48 3.17 19.39
C THR A 540 -16.95 2.92 19.66
N THR A 541 -17.71 2.59 18.63
CA THR A 541 -19.16 2.31 18.65
C THR A 541 -19.45 1.04 17.84
N GLY A 542 -20.71 0.64 17.75
CA GLY A 542 -21.14 -0.44 16.87
C GLY A 542 -20.52 -1.80 17.23
N SER A 543 -20.09 -2.56 16.23
CA SER A 543 -19.64 -3.95 16.42
C SER A 543 -18.47 -4.09 17.38
N HIS A 544 -17.53 -3.14 17.38
CA HIS A 544 -16.39 -3.14 18.29
C HIS A 544 -16.83 -2.89 19.73
N ALA A 545 -17.64 -1.85 19.97
CA ALA A 545 -18.14 -1.52 21.31
C ALA A 545 -19.03 -2.61 21.91
N LEU A 546 -19.80 -3.30 21.05
CA LEU A 546 -20.64 -4.43 21.44
C LEU A 546 -19.87 -5.75 21.60
N GLY A 547 -18.59 -5.81 21.25
CA GLY A 547 -17.79 -7.04 21.33
C GLY A 547 -18.22 -8.13 20.33
N VAL A 548 -18.86 -7.76 19.23
CA VAL A 548 -19.38 -8.68 18.18
C VAL A 548 -18.69 -8.47 16.83
N MET A 549 -17.47 -7.94 16.88
CA MET A 549 -16.69 -7.68 15.69
C MET A 549 -16.27 -9.01 15.04
N MET A 550 -16.33 -9.08 13.71
CA MET A 550 -15.93 -10.22 12.88
C MET A 550 -14.83 -9.78 11.90
N GLU A 551 -14.10 -10.70 11.28
CA GLU A 551 -12.99 -10.38 10.36
C GLU A 551 -13.40 -9.51 9.14
N PHE A 552 -14.69 -9.52 8.78
CA PHE A 552 -15.27 -8.69 7.72
C PHE A 552 -15.91 -7.39 8.23
N SER A 553 -15.97 -7.19 9.55
CA SER A 553 -16.54 -5.97 10.15
C SER A 553 -15.60 -4.78 9.94
N ASP A 554 -16.20 -3.62 9.79
CA ASP A 554 -15.56 -2.32 9.99
C ASP A 554 -15.56 -1.92 11.47
N VAL A 555 -14.78 -0.88 11.77
CA VAL A 555 -14.72 -0.22 13.08
C VAL A 555 -15.49 1.10 12.97
N ASP A 556 -16.53 1.27 13.77
CA ASP A 556 -17.24 2.54 13.87
C ASP A 556 -16.71 3.34 15.06
N ALA A 557 -16.52 4.65 14.92
CA ALA A 557 -16.15 5.52 16.02
C ALA A 557 -16.68 6.95 15.89
N VAL A 558 -16.75 7.60 17.04
CA VAL A 558 -17.02 9.03 17.16
C VAL A 558 -15.82 9.69 17.81
N VAL A 559 -15.26 10.71 17.16
CA VAL A 559 -14.26 11.58 17.78
C VAL A 559 -14.98 12.74 18.49
N ARG A 560 -14.90 12.77 19.81
CA ARG A 560 -15.34 13.91 20.62
C ARG A 560 -14.25 14.97 20.63
N LEU A 561 -14.60 16.21 20.33
CA LEU A 561 -13.70 17.36 20.28
C LEU A 561 -14.21 18.41 21.25
N GLN A 562 -13.41 18.77 22.25
CA GLN A 562 -13.83 19.74 23.26
C GLN A 562 -13.41 21.16 22.87
N ALA A 563 -14.41 21.99 22.55
CA ALA A 563 -14.23 23.36 22.10
C ALA A 563 -13.42 24.20 23.09
N THR A 564 -12.34 24.80 22.63
CA THR A 564 -11.75 25.99 23.28
C THR A 564 -12.51 27.25 22.83
N GLN A 565 -12.37 28.38 23.53
CA GLN A 565 -13.10 29.64 23.21
C GLN A 565 -12.96 30.12 21.74
N ASN A 566 -11.99 29.62 20.96
CA ASN A 566 -11.76 29.94 19.55
C ASN A 566 -12.19 28.85 18.55
N SER A 567 -12.71 27.71 19.01
CA SER A 567 -12.94 26.50 18.19
C SER A 567 -14.25 26.49 17.40
N SER A 568 -15.15 27.45 17.62
CA SER A 568 -16.44 27.57 16.92
C SER A 568 -16.33 27.83 15.41
N GLN A 569 -15.11 27.96 14.87
CA GLN A 569 -14.83 28.17 13.46
C GLN A 569 -14.39 26.91 12.70
N VAL A 570 -14.07 25.80 13.39
CA VAL A 570 -13.57 24.59 12.72
C VAL A 570 -14.76 23.73 12.27
N SER A 571 -14.86 23.49 10.97
CA SER A 571 -15.88 22.59 10.41
C SER A 571 -15.41 21.14 10.38
N ASP A 572 -16.35 20.18 10.34
CA ASP A 572 -16.06 18.76 10.09
C ASP A 572 -15.13 18.56 8.90
N SER A 573 -15.38 19.30 7.82
CA SER A 573 -14.61 19.19 6.57
C SER A 573 -13.16 19.61 6.76
N GLN A 574 -12.92 20.68 7.53
CA GLN A 574 -11.58 21.15 7.85
C GLN A 574 -10.85 20.16 8.76
N PHE A 575 -11.52 19.67 9.80
CA PHE A 575 -10.96 18.65 10.70
C PHE A 575 -10.58 17.38 9.92
N PHE A 576 -11.49 16.85 9.10
CA PHE A 576 -11.25 15.64 8.34
C PHE A 576 -10.24 15.81 7.20
N GLN A 577 -10.10 17.00 6.61
CA GLN A 577 -9.02 17.27 5.66
C GLN A 577 -7.65 17.16 6.33
N GLU A 578 -7.49 17.79 7.49
CA GLU A 578 -6.25 17.76 8.27
C GLU A 578 -5.92 16.37 8.81
N LEU A 579 -6.94 15.65 9.31
CA LEU A 579 -6.81 14.24 9.70
C LEU A 579 -6.37 13.38 8.51
N ALA A 580 -6.95 13.61 7.32
CA ALA A 580 -6.59 12.88 6.12
C ALA A 580 -5.14 13.14 5.69
N GLU A 581 -4.68 14.39 5.76
CA GLU A 581 -3.29 14.77 5.47
C GLU A 581 -2.33 14.10 6.45
N ARG A 582 -2.66 14.14 7.75
CA ARG A 582 -1.88 13.48 8.80
C ARG A 582 -1.75 11.98 8.57
N LEU A 583 -2.87 11.30 8.33
CA LEU A 583 -2.87 9.85 8.10
C LEU A 583 -2.20 9.46 6.78
N ARG A 584 -2.24 10.30 5.74
CA ARG A 584 -1.48 10.06 4.49
C ARG A 584 0.03 10.23 4.65
N ASP A 585 0.47 11.11 5.53
CA ASP A 585 1.89 11.29 5.85
C ASP A 585 2.46 10.05 6.54
N ILE A 586 1.74 9.54 7.55
CA ILE A 586 2.14 8.35 8.32
C ILE A 586 1.94 7.07 7.48
N HIS A 587 0.78 6.94 6.82
CA HIS A 587 0.38 5.81 5.98
C HIS A 587 0.12 6.26 4.52
N PRO A 588 1.15 6.39 3.67
CA PRO A 588 1.00 6.82 2.27
C PRO A 588 0.13 5.90 1.40
N GLY A 589 -0.03 4.64 1.82
CA GLY A 589 -0.87 3.64 1.18
C GLY A 589 -2.35 3.69 1.58
N SER A 590 -2.71 4.54 2.56
CA SER A 590 -4.06 4.60 3.10
C SER A 590 -5.09 4.97 2.03
N LYS A 591 -6.28 4.36 2.14
CA LYS A 591 -7.47 4.75 1.39
C LYS A 591 -8.35 5.55 2.32
N ILE A 592 -8.52 6.83 2.01
CA ILE A 592 -9.31 7.76 2.81
C ILE A 592 -10.41 8.32 1.93
N ARG A 593 -11.65 8.30 2.44
CA ARG A 593 -12.83 8.86 1.78
C ARG A 593 -13.62 9.66 2.80
N VAL A 594 -13.97 10.89 2.46
CA VAL A 594 -14.95 11.67 3.21
C VAL A 594 -16.26 11.63 2.42
N ARG A 595 -17.35 11.28 3.09
CA ARG A 595 -18.68 11.21 2.50
C ARG A 595 -19.68 11.89 3.41
N THR A 596 -20.75 12.41 2.83
CA THR A 596 -21.88 12.91 3.60
C THR A 596 -22.97 11.85 3.58
N ALA A 597 -23.43 11.42 4.75
CA ALA A 597 -24.52 10.48 4.94
C ALA A 597 -25.74 11.21 5.56
N GLY A 598 -26.95 10.77 5.23
CA GLY A 598 -28.20 11.34 5.74
C GLY A 598 -29.24 11.55 4.64
N ALA A 599 -30.53 11.51 5.02
CA ALA A 599 -31.66 11.86 4.18
C ALA A 599 -32.43 13.00 4.86
N GLY A 600 -32.35 14.22 4.32
CA GLY A 600 -33.02 15.42 4.86
C GLY A 600 -32.06 16.54 5.26
N ASP A 601 -32.51 17.41 6.17
CA ASP A 601 -31.85 18.69 6.56
C ASP A 601 -30.64 18.56 7.50
N SER A 602 -30.17 17.33 7.78
CA SER A 602 -29.09 17.07 8.73
C SER A 602 -28.01 16.19 8.08
N PRO A 603 -27.11 16.76 7.25
CA PRO A 603 -25.98 16.03 6.70
C PRO A 603 -25.01 15.61 7.81
N LEU A 604 -24.65 14.34 7.86
CA LEU A 604 -23.61 13.80 8.73
C LEU A 604 -22.35 13.54 7.91
N THR A 605 -21.23 14.13 8.30
CA THR A 605 -19.95 13.89 7.64
C THR A 605 -19.32 12.62 8.21
N VAL A 606 -19.06 11.63 7.35
CA VAL A 606 -18.41 10.37 7.71
C VAL A 606 -17.04 10.30 7.05
N PHE A 607 -16.01 10.13 7.86
CA PHE A 607 -14.63 9.91 7.46
C PHE A 607 -14.31 8.43 7.48
N THR A 608 -14.10 7.85 6.31
CA THR A 608 -13.69 6.45 6.16
C THR A 608 -12.19 6.36 5.94
N VAL A 609 -11.51 5.57 6.75
CA VAL A 609 -10.10 5.26 6.56
C VAL A 609 -9.85 3.76 6.54
N LYS A 610 -9.00 3.34 5.61
CA LYS A 610 -8.37 2.02 5.60
C LYS A 610 -6.86 2.22 5.50
N LEU A 611 -6.13 2.03 6.59
CA LEU A 611 -4.69 2.35 6.65
C LEU A 611 -3.86 1.49 5.69
N PHE A 612 -4.20 0.21 5.55
CA PHE A 612 -3.57 -0.74 4.63
C PHE A 612 -4.54 -1.86 4.19
N PRO A 613 -4.25 -2.64 3.13
CA PRO A 613 -5.23 -3.55 2.53
C PRO A 613 -5.88 -4.59 3.44
N SER A 614 -5.19 -5.13 4.46
CA SER A 614 -5.74 -6.09 5.43
C SER A 614 -6.29 -5.46 6.70
N ALA A 615 -6.01 -4.18 6.99
CA ALA A 615 -6.66 -3.51 8.10
C ALA A 615 -8.18 -3.49 7.87
N PRO A 616 -9.02 -3.54 8.91
CA PRO A 616 -10.42 -3.21 8.73
C PRO A 616 -10.55 -1.76 8.26
N ALA A 617 -11.69 -1.46 7.63
CA ALA A 617 -12.06 -0.08 7.42
C ALA A 617 -12.54 0.51 8.74
N MET A 618 -12.34 1.81 8.93
CA MET A 618 -12.85 2.55 10.07
C MET A 618 -13.67 3.74 9.59
N ASP A 619 -14.90 3.85 10.06
CA ASP A 619 -15.77 5.00 9.84
C ASP A 619 -15.78 5.87 11.11
N VAL A 620 -15.44 7.14 10.93
CA VAL A 620 -15.31 8.13 12.00
C VAL A 620 -16.26 9.30 11.75
N ILE A 621 -17.00 9.68 12.79
CA ILE A 621 -17.84 10.88 12.82
C ILE A 621 -17.28 11.85 13.85
N ALA A 622 -17.31 13.15 13.57
CA ALA A 622 -16.88 14.18 14.51
C ALA A 622 -18.05 14.68 15.36
N CYS A 623 -17.77 14.98 16.62
CA CYS A 623 -18.71 15.57 17.56
C CYS A 623 -18.02 16.73 18.27
N PHE A 624 -18.45 17.97 17.98
CA PHE A 624 -17.94 19.17 18.64
C PHE A 624 -18.78 19.48 19.89
N LEU A 625 -18.12 19.60 21.03
CA LEU A 625 -18.76 19.94 22.31
C LEU A 625 -18.32 21.32 22.75
N ASP A 626 -19.23 22.15 23.25
CA ASP A 626 -18.94 23.45 23.82
C ASP A 626 -18.26 23.35 25.21
N GLY A 627 -17.96 24.50 25.82
CA GLY A 627 -17.31 24.55 27.14
C GLY A 627 -18.14 23.95 28.28
N SER A 628 -19.44 23.71 28.07
CA SER A 628 -20.34 23.01 29.01
C SER A 628 -20.45 21.51 28.73
N GLY A 629 -19.81 21.02 27.66
CA GLY A 629 -19.93 19.64 27.19
C GLY A 629 -21.19 19.40 26.33
N ALA A 630 -21.94 20.45 25.99
CA ALA A 630 -23.12 20.34 25.13
C ALA A 630 -22.72 20.40 23.65
N PRO A 631 -23.47 19.75 22.74
CA PRO A 631 -23.15 19.76 21.32
C PRO A 631 -23.17 21.18 20.72
N ALA A 632 -22.07 21.57 20.08
CA ALA A 632 -21.87 22.92 19.52
C ALA A 632 -22.77 23.14 18.29
N ASN A 633 -22.92 22.13 17.44
CA ASN A 633 -23.93 22.05 16.39
C ASN A 633 -25.08 21.13 16.82
N GLN A 634 -26.20 21.76 17.19
CA GLN A 634 -27.37 21.07 17.76
C GLN A 634 -27.95 19.93 16.91
N LYS A 635 -27.63 19.80 15.61
CA LYS A 635 -28.15 18.69 14.79
C LYS A 635 -27.11 17.58 14.58
N SER A 636 -25.95 17.89 14.00
CA SER A 636 -24.95 16.87 13.66
C SER A 636 -24.26 16.29 14.89
N ASP A 637 -23.87 17.14 15.85
CA ASP A 637 -23.16 16.69 17.05
C ASP A 637 -24.09 15.89 17.97
N ASN A 638 -25.37 16.26 18.01
CA ASN A 638 -26.39 15.45 18.71
C ASN A 638 -26.55 14.06 18.11
N MET A 639 -26.48 13.91 16.78
CA MET A 639 -26.52 12.58 16.15
C MET A 639 -25.26 11.77 16.48
N ALA A 640 -24.09 12.41 16.50
CA ALA A 640 -22.84 11.76 16.87
C ALA A 640 -22.85 11.31 18.34
N LEU A 641 -23.35 12.13 19.26
CA LEU A 641 -23.53 11.74 20.68
C LEU A 641 -24.49 10.56 20.84
N LYS A 642 -25.64 10.60 20.17
CA LYS A 642 -26.60 9.49 20.19
C LYS A 642 -25.98 8.18 19.72
N THR A 643 -25.12 8.21 18.70
CA THR A 643 -24.41 7.00 18.23
C THR A 643 -23.57 6.34 19.34
N ILE A 644 -23.01 7.13 20.26
CA ILE A 644 -22.28 6.62 21.43
C ILE A 644 -23.27 6.05 22.46
N GLU A 645 -24.35 6.79 22.73
CA GLU A 645 -25.39 6.40 23.68
C GLU A 645 -26.12 5.12 23.26
N ASP A 646 -26.36 4.90 21.96
CA ASP A 646 -27.06 3.74 21.43
C ASP A 646 -26.31 2.43 21.75
N SER A 647 -24.98 2.43 21.62
CA SER A 647 -24.14 1.26 21.93
C SER A 647 -24.14 0.96 23.42
N ALA A 648 -24.15 2.00 24.26
CA ALA A 648 -24.26 1.86 25.71
C ALA A 648 -25.66 1.37 26.12
N SER A 649 -26.71 1.95 25.55
CA SER A 649 -28.12 1.63 25.83
C SER A 649 -28.44 0.18 25.49
N LEU A 650 -27.90 -0.36 24.40
CA LEU A 650 -28.04 -1.78 24.06
C LEU A 650 -27.40 -2.68 25.12
N LYS A 651 -26.23 -2.31 25.64
CA LYS A 651 -25.58 -3.06 26.73
C LYS A 651 -26.37 -2.94 28.03
N ASP A 652 -26.87 -1.74 28.33
CA ASP A 652 -27.67 -1.45 29.52
C ASP A 652 -29.08 -2.06 29.47
N SER A 653 -29.54 -2.51 28.29
CA SER A 653 -30.83 -3.23 28.17
C SER A 653 -30.77 -4.64 28.77
N PHE A 654 -29.56 -5.17 28.99
CA PHE A 654 -29.32 -6.44 29.69
C PHE A 654 -28.95 -6.13 31.15
N GLN A 655 -29.93 -5.85 32.00
CA GLN A 655 -29.75 -5.63 33.45
C GLN A 655 -30.25 -6.84 34.27
N GLY A 656 -29.74 -7.00 35.50
CA GLY A 656 -30.18 -8.04 36.45
C GLY A 656 -29.14 -9.14 36.75
N VAL A 657 -29.56 -10.16 37.51
CA VAL A 657 -28.68 -11.24 38.02
C VAL A 657 -28.02 -12.05 36.90
N TYR A 658 -28.63 -12.09 35.71
CA TYR A 658 -28.15 -12.83 34.54
C TYR A 658 -27.68 -11.91 33.39
N ALA A 659 -27.46 -10.62 33.65
CA ALA A 659 -27.06 -9.63 32.66
C ALA A 659 -25.88 -10.08 31.78
N GLU A 660 -24.82 -10.59 32.41
CA GLU A 660 -23.61 -11.03 31.72
C GLU A 660 -23.86 -12.24 30.81
N LYS A 661 -24.61 -13.24 31.29
CA LYS A 661 -24.96 -14.44 30.51
C LYS A 661 -25.89 -14.09 29.34
N MET A 662 -26.91 -13.27 29.55
CA MET A 662 -27.82 -12.84 28.48
C MET A 662 -27.11 -11.97 27.44
N TYR A 663 -26.19 -11.11 27.88
CA TYR A 663 -25.38 -10.31 26.97
C TYR A 663 -24.44 -11.20 26.13
N SER A 664 -23.85 -12.24 26.72
CA SER A 664 -23.03 -13.18 25.96
C SER A 664 -23.85 -13.98 24.93
N VAL A 665 -25.06 -14.44 25.30
CA VAL A 665 -26.02 -15.05 24.36
C VAL A 665 -26.35 -14.09 23.22
N PHE A 666 -26.63 -12.82 23.53
CA PHE A 666 -26.85 -11.77 22.52
C PHE A 666 -25.66 -11.62 21.58
N GLN A 667 -24.43 -11.57 22.11
CA GLN A 667 -23.23 -11.48 21.31
C GLN A 667 -23.07 -12.69 20.37
N GLY A 668 -23.29 -13.90 20.89
CA GLY A 668 -23.24 -15.14 20.10
C GLY A 668 -24.24 -15.15 18.95
N VAL A 669 -25.51 -14.86 19.22
CA VAL A 669 -26.56 -14.79 18.20
C VAL A 669 -26.25 -13.70 17.17
N LEU A 670 -25.82 -12.51 17.62
CA LEU A 670 -25.53 -11.41 16.71
C LEU A 670 -24.34 -11.71 15.79
N ARG A 671 -23.26 -12.34 16.27
CA ARG A 671 -22.15 -12.78 15.42
C ARG A 671 -22.62 -13.74 14.34
N PHE A 672 -23.47 -14.71 14.71
CA PHE A 672 -24.02 -15.68 13.76
C PHE A 672 -24.92 -15.02 12.70
N VAL A 673 -25.83 -14.14 13.12
CA VAL A 673 -26.71 -13.39 12.20
C VAL A 673 -25.89 -12.51 11.25
N LYS A 674 -24.83 -11.86 11.75
CA LYS A 674 -23.92 -11.07 10.92
C LYS A 674 -23.20 -11.91 9.88
N GLU A 675 -22.68 -13.08 10.27
CA GLU A 675 -22.01 -13.99 9.33
C GLU A 675 -22.98 -14.51 8.26
N TRP A 676 -24.19 -14.91 8.67
CA TRP A 676 -25.25 -15.28 7.74
C TRP A 676 -25.56 -14.13 6.76
N ALA A 677 -25.78 -12.92 7.26
CA ALA A 677 -26.07 -11.74 6.44
C ALA A 677 -24.92 -11.41 5.47
N TRP A 678 -23.68 -11.59 5.89
CA TRP A 678 -22.49 -11.41 5.05
C TRP A 678 -22.43 -12.44 3.92
N ARG A 679 -22.64 -13.73 4.22
CA ARG A 679 -22.70 -14.81 3.23
C ARG A 679 -23.83 -14.59 2.21
N GLN A 680 -24.93 -13.98 2.63
CA GLN A 680 -26.06 -13.62 1.76
C GLN A 680 -25.88 -12.29 1.01
N ASN A 681 -24.76 -11.57 1.19
CA ASN A 681 -24.52 -10.23 0.64
C ASN A 681 -25.58 -9.18 1.04
N ILE A 682 -26.19 -9.32 2.21
CA ILE A 682 -27.18 -8.38 2.78
C ILE A 682 -26.68 -7.69 4.05
N TYR A 683 -25.43 -7.94 4.44
CA TYR A 683 -24.80 -7.33 5.63
C TYR A 683 -24.96 -5.80 5.68
N GLY A 684 -24.73 -5.11 4.56
CA GLY A 684 -24.76 -3.63 4.50
C GLY A 684 -26.15 -2.99 4.49
N VAL A 685 -27.23 -3.72 4.77
CA VAL A 685 -28.60 -3.18 4.80
C VAL A 685 -28.92 -2.66 6.20
N GLY A 686 -28.58 -1.40 6.51
CA GLY A 686 -28.91 -0.76 7.79
C GLY A 686 -28.17 0.57 8.07
N PHE A 687 -28.66 1.34 9.04
CA PHE A 687 -27.95 2.51 9.60
C PHE A 687 -26.72 2.02 10.40
N LEU A 688 -25.59 2.74 10.32
CA LEU A 688 -24.28 2.37 10.92
C LEU A 688 -23.69 1.03 10.44
N GLY A 689 -23.28 0.96 9.17
CA GLY A 689 -22.30 -0.05 8.73
C GLY A 689 -22.75 -1.51 8.67
N GLY A 690 -24.06 -1.79 8.76
CA GLY A 690 -24.56 -3.16 8.67
C GLY A 690 -24.40 -3.97 9.96
N GLY A 691 -24.13 -3.34 11.11
CA GLY A 691 -24.14 -3.99 12.43
C GLY A 691 -25.31 -3.55 13.33
N GLY A 692 -25.59 -2.24 13.37
CA GLY A 692 -26.58 -1.67 14.30
C GLY A 692 -28.01 -2.17 14.09
N GLY A 693 -28.46 -2.27 12.84
CA GLY A 693 -29.81 -2.78 12.51
C GLY A 693 -30.00 -4.24 12.94
N TRP A 694 -29.00 -5.09 12.73
CA TRP A 694 -29.04 -6.48 13.19
C TRP A 694 -28.96 -6.57 14.72
N ALA A 695 -28.17 -5.71 15.37
CA ALA A 695 -28.10 -5.66 16.83
C ALA A 695 -29.46 -5.36 17.46
N VAL A 696 -30.18 -4.36 16.94
CA VAL A 696 -31.54 -4.03 17.42
C VAL A 696 -32.51 -5.19 17.18
N LEU A 697 -32.47 -5.79 15.98
CA LEU A 697 -33.37 -6.91 15.65
C LEU A 697 -33.11 -8.13 16.56
N VAL A 698 -31.84 -8.49 16.77
CA VAL A 698 -31.47 -9.58 17.68
C VAL A 698 -31.90 -9.26 19.10
N CYS A 699 -31.64 -8.04 19.60
CA CYS A 699 -32.06 -7.61 20.94
C CYS A 699 -33.58 -7.73 21.12
N HIS A 700 -34.35 -7.27 20.13
CA HIS A 700 -35.82 -7.35 20.15
C HIS A 700 -36.31 -8.79 20.18
N VAL A 701 -35.80 -9.65 19.29
CA VAL A 701 -36.23 -11.06 19.23
C VAL A 701 -35.86 -11.82 20.49
N LEU A 702 -34.67 -11.59 21.06
CA LEU A 702 -34.29 -12.20 22.33
C LEU A 702 -35.20 -11.74 23.47
N SER A 703 -35.48 -10.44 23.57
CA SER A 703 -36.40 -9.89 24.57
C SER A 703 -37.79 -10.54 24.49
N GLU A 704 -38.34 -10.73 23.28
CA GLU A 704 -39.60 -11.44 23.10
C GLU A 704 -39.52 -12.92 23.50
N GLY A 705 -38.44 -13.62 23.13
CA GLY A 705 -38.25 -15.03 23.45
C GLY A 705 -38.13 -15.30 24.96
N PHE A 706 -37.40 -14.45 25.68
CA PHE A 706 -37.31 -14.53 27.14
C PHE A 706 -38.65 -14.18 27.81
N ALA A 707 -39.33 -13.12 27.36
CA ALA A 707 -40.63 -12.73 27.91
C ALA A 707 -41.73 -13.78 27.67
N ALA A 708 -41.65 -14.52 26.57
CA ALA A 708 -42.57 -15.62 26.26
C ALA A 708 -42.22 -16.94 26.98
N GLY A 709 -41.08 -17.01 27.69
CA GLY A 709 -40.56 -18.24 28.30
C GLY A 709 -40.08 -19.29 27.28
N GLU A 710 -39.88 -18.89 26.01
CA GLU A 710 -39.38 -19.77 24.94
C GLU A 710 -37.85 -19.92 24.99
N LEU A 711 -37.16 -18.99 25.66
CA LEU A 711 -35.74 -19.03 25.96
C LEU A 711 -35.54 -19.04 27.49
N ASP A 712 -34.78 -20.00 28.00
CA ASP A 712 -34.47 -20.12 29.43
C ASP A 712 -32.95 -20.11 29.65
N CYS A 713 -32.42 -19.04 30.25
CA CYS A 713 -31.01 -18.92 30.59
C CYS A 713 -30.65 -19.60 31.93
N ASN A 714 -31.62 -20.06 32.72
CA ASN A 714 -31.41 -20.55 34.07
C ASN A 714 -31.02 -22.03 34.12
N ASN A 715 -31.48 -22.84 33.16
CA ASN A 715 -31.34 -24.31 33.20
C ASN A 715 -30.44 -24.91 32.10
N CYS A 716 -29.81 -24.08 31.27
CA CYS A 716 -29.02 -24.55 30.12
C CYS A 716 -27.58 -23.99 30.15
N GLU A 717 -26.63 -24.75 29.59
CA GLU A 717 -25.30 -24.24 29.28
C GLU A 717 -25.39 -23.11 28.24
N GLU A 718 -24.44 -22.18 28.27
CA GLU A 718 -24.48 -20.96 27.45
C GLU A 718 -24.51 -21.24 25.93
N THR A 719 -23.81 -22.29 25.50
CA THR A 719 -23.78 -22.81 24.13
C THR A 719 -25.15 -23.33 23.68
N ASP A 720 -25.88 -24.00 24.57
CA ASP A 720 -27.23 -24.51 24.30
C ASP A 720 -28.23 -23.36 24.15
N VAL A 721 -28.17 -22.37 25.06
CA VAL A 721 -29.04 -21.18 25.00
C VAL A 721 -28.76 -20.37 23.74
N THR A 722 -27.49 -20.17 23.36
CA THR A 722 -27.12 -19.44 22.14
C THR A 722 -27.63 -20.16 20.88
N THR A 723 -27.57 -21.49 20.86
CA THR A 723 -28.10 -22.30 19.75
C THR A 723 -29.61 -22.17 19.66
N LEU A 724 -30.33 -22.33 20.77
CA LEU A 724 -31.78 -22.18 20.86
C LEU A 724 -32.23 -20.77 20.46
N ALA A 725 -31.53 -19.75 20.96
CA ALA A 725 -31.78 -18.35 20.64
C ALA A 725 -31.53 -18.04 19.16
N THR A 726 -30.51 -18.63 18.56
CA THR A 726 -30.25 -18.54 17.11
C THR A 726 -31.37 -19.20 16.31
N GLN A 727 -31.80 -20.40 16.69
CA GLN A 727 -32.92 -21.10 16.04
C GLN A 727 -34.23 -20.31 16.17
N TYR A 728 -34.48 -19.75 17.35
CA TYR A 728 -35.63 -18.90 17.61
C TYR A 728 -35.59 -17.63 16.76
N PHE A 729 -34.43 -16.98 16.63
CA PHE A 729 -34.26 -15.85 15.73
C PHE A 729 -34.64 -16.21 14.29
N PHE A 730 -34.12 -17.32 13.77
CA PHE A 730 -34.43 -17.74 12.40
C PHE A 730 -35.85 -18.29 12.23
N SER A 731 -36.48 -18.84 13.26
CA SER A 731 -37.89 -19.27 13.19
C SER A 731 -38.83 -18.06 13.11
N LYS A 732 -38.54 -16.99 13.87
CA LYS A 732 -39.24 -15.71 13.76
C LYS A 732 -38.92 -15.00 12.45
N ALA A 733 -37.66 -15.03 11.98
CA ALA A 733 -37.29 -14.53 10.66
C ALA A 733 -38.01 -15.29 9.53
N ALA A 734 -38.21 -16.61 9.67
CA ALA A 734 -38.97 -17.41 8.72
C ALA A 734 -40.47 -17.06 8.73
N THR A 735 -41.04 -16.61 9.86
CA THR A 735 -42.38 -16.02 9.88
C THR A 735 -42.45 -14.62 9.25
N PHE A 736 -41.36 -13.85 9.26
CA PHE A 736 -41.24 -12.65 8.43
C PHE A 736 -41.20 -13.01 6.92
N ASP A 737 -40.58 -14.14 6.57
CA ASP A 737 -40.58 -14.68 5.20
C ASP A 737 -41.95 -15.27 4.79
N SER A 738 -42.70 -15.92 5.70
CA SER A 738 -44.03 -16.47 5.38
C SER A 738 -45.12 -15.40 5.21
N LEU A 739 -44.92 -14.22 5.80
CA LEU A 739 -45.71 -13.01 5.49
C LEU A 739 -45.38 -12.41 4.11
N VAL A 740 -44.26 -12.81 3.49
CA VAL A 740 -43.71 -12.24 2.24
C VAL A 740 -43.74 -13.25 1.07
N LEU A 741 -43.78 -14.56 1.33
CA LEU A 741 -43.59 -15.62 0.34
C LEU A 741 -44.85 -16.48 0.16
N GLY A 742 -45.88 -15.90 -0.46
CA GLY A 742 -46.91 -16.69 -1.15
C GLY A 742 -46.42 -17.13 -2.54
N GLU A 743 -46.45 -18.42 -2.83
CA GLU A 743 -45.91 -19.00 -4.07
C GLU A 743 -46.81 -18.76 -5.30
N THR A 744 -46.67 -17.61 -5.95
CA THR A 744 -47.18 -17.39 -7.32
C THR A 744 -46.20 -16.54 -8.13
N ALA A 745 -46.40 -16.43 -9.45
CA ALA A 745 -45.55 -15.64 -10.36
C ALA A 745 -45.50 -14.13 -10.02
N GLU A 746 -46.36 -13.64 -9.13
CA GLU A 746 -46.25 -12.31 -8.51
C GLU A 746 -45.06 -12.19 -7.54
N ALA A 747 -44.43 -13.30 -7.14
CA ALA A 747 -43.28 -13.38 -6.23
C ALA A 747 -42.00 -12.72 -6.75
N GLU A 748 -41.85 -12.49 -8.06
CA GLU A 748 -40.67 -11.79 -8.59
C GLU A 748 -40.82 -10.26 -8.50
N VAL A 749 -42.05 -9.75 -8.64
CA VAL A 749 -42.43 -8.36 -8.36
C VAL A 749 -42.50 -8.12 -6.85
N GLU A 750 -42.96 -9.09 -6.07
CA GLU A 750 -42.92 -9.04 -4.60
C GLU A 750 -41.51 -9.25 -4.03
N ARG A 751 -40.56 -9.95 -4.66
CA ARG A 751 -39.13 -9.91 -4.28
C ARG A 751 -38.49 -8.54 -4.50
N ALA A 752 -38.88 -7.86 -5.59
CA ALA A 752 -38.50 -6.46 -5.82
C ALA A 752 -39.17 -5.51 -4.81
N LYS A 753 -40.38 -5.85 -4.31
CA LYS A 753 -41.01 -5.18 -3.18
C LYS A 753 -40.51 -5.64 -1.81
N ALA A 754 -39.94 -6.82 -1.61
CA ALA A 754 -39.32 -7.29 -0.36
C ALA A 754 -37.97 -6.59 -0.17
N ARG A 755 -37.23 -6.34 -1.26
CA ARG A 755 -36.14 -5.34 -1.30
C ARG A 755 -36.63 -3.92 -0.99
N ARG A 756 -37.94 -3.65 -1.19
CA ARG A 756 -38.62 -2.41 -0.80
C ARG A 756 -39.21 -2.48 0.63
N VAL A 757 -39.49 -3.66 1.19
CA VAL A 757 -39.94 -3.89 2.58
C VAL A 757 -38.75 -3.94 3.55
N MET A 758 -37.58 -4.39 3.10
CA MET A 758 -36.29 -4.08 3.74
C MET A 758 -35.99 -2.57 3.69
N ARG A 759 -36.55 -1.82 2.72
CA ARG A 759 -36.65 -0.34 2.78
C ARG A 759 -37.84 0.17 3.61
N VAL A 760 -38.76 -0.69 4.07
CA VAL A 760 -39.85 -0.45 5.05
C VAL A 760 -39.50 -0.98 6.46
N LEU A 761 -38.33 -1.61 6.65
CA LEU A 761 -37.61 -1.66 7.93
C LEU A 761 -36.72 -0.43 8.12
N ALA A 762 -36.41 0.29 7.03
CA ALA A 762 -35.80 1.61 7.10
C ALA A 762 -36.64 2.72 7.81
N PRO A 763 -37.98 2.67 7.99
CA PRO A 763 -38.76 3.53 8.88
C PRO A 763 -38.42 3.39 10.36
N VAL A 764 -38.06 2.18 10.84
CA VAL A 764 -37.50 2.00 12.19
C VAL A 764 -36.15 2.72 12.31
N SER A 765 -35.43 2.84 11.19
CA SER A 765 -34.19 3.64 11.08
C SER A 765 -34.37 5.05 10.48
N ARG A 766 -35.60 5.54 10.25
CA ARG A 766 -35.89 6.86 9.63
C ARG A 766 -36.74 7.76 10.50
N GLY A 767 -37.10 7.33 11.70
CA GLY A 767 -37.75 8.19 12.66
C GLY A 767 -37.48 7.71 14.05
N PHE A 768 -36.47 8.29 14.69
CA PHE A 768 -36.32 8.35 16.15
C PHE A 768 -36.14 6.98 16.84
N PHE A 769 -35.27 6.89 17.85
CA PHE A 769 -35.68 6.08 19.00
C PHE A 769 -37.04 6.66 19.36
N MET A 770 -38.11 5.88 19.21
CA MET A 770 -39.42 6.31 19.67
C MET A 770 -39.21 6.95 21.05
N GLU A 771 -39.93 8.01 21.35
CA GLU A 771 -40.10 8.51 22.72
C GLU A 771 -40.86 7.46 23.59
N GLY A 772 -40.72 6.17 23.29
CA GLY A 772 -41.16 5.01 24.04
C GLY A 772 -39.92 4.25 24.50
N GLU A 773 -39.89 3.96 25.79
CA GLU A 773 -38.86 3.20 26.49
C GLU A 773 -38.54 1.89 25.74
N LEU A 774 -37.25 1.57 25.58
CA LEU A 774 -36.83 0.21 25.22
C LEU A 774 -37.46 -0.76 26.24
N PRO A 775 -38.01 -1.92 25.81
CA PRO A 775 -38.52 -2.89 26.77
C PRO A 775 -37.37 -3.35 27.65
N VAL A 776 -37.42 -2.96 28.92
CA VAL A 776 -36.50 -3.47 29.94
C VAL A 776 -36.81 -4.96 30.10
N ILE A 777 -35.81 -5.82 29.90
CA ILE A 777 -35.93 -7.23 30.23
C ILE A 777 -35.95 -7.33 31.76
N ALA A 778 -37.16 -7.24 32.33
CA ALA A 778 -37.39 -7.43 33.75
C ALA A 778 -37.66 -8.92 34.03
N ASN A 779 -36.98 -9.46 35.04
CA ASN A 779 -37.19 -10.83 35.50
C ASN A 779 -38.60 -10.99 36.09
N ASP A 780 -39.32 -12.03 35.66
CA ASP A 780 -40.14 -12.84 36.58
C ASP A 780 -39.36 -14.12 36.91
#